data_AF-A0A6J1W1F9-F1
#
_entry.id   AF-A0A6J1W1F9-F1
#
_cell.length_a   1.000
_cell.length_b   1.000
_cell.length_c   1.000
_cell.angle_alpha   90.00
_cell.angle_beta   90.00
_cell.angle_gamma   90.00
#
_symmetry.space_group_name_H-M   'P 1'
#
loop_
_entity.id
_entity.type
_entity.pdbx_description
1 polymer ?
#
loop_
_entity_poly.entity_id
_entity_poly.type
_entity_poly.pdbx_seq_one_letter_code
_entity_poly.pdbx_strand_id
1 'polypeptide(L)'
;FSVSNDLKYDAERDLKDINAPNLPVHALNKIKYGDTATSEGILFATYSALIGESQAGGQHRTRLNQILDWCKDDFDGVIVFDECHKAKNASSTKMGKAVLDLQKNLPQARVVYASATGASEPKNMIYMSRLGIWGEGTPFRSFEDFLHAIEKRGVGAMEIVAMDMKVNGMYIARQLSFSGVTFRIEEIPLDAAYKDVYNKAAKLWAKALVVFQKAADLIGLESRKSLWGQFWGAHQRFFKYLCIAAKVRRLVELAQEELGKGKCVVIGLQSTGEARTREVLDENEGHLNCFVSAAEGVFLSLIRKHFPSTKRKRERGSIIKRKLKQRVRGLNKVMKTAQDHYSSSNDIIKISSESSTDSEPGLESDFNSSPESLVEMEDLASRYKPFNGAMCNDPIGLYWLSPQKEMNGSGTPECVENMKQELLSQVKELGKELPLNTLDELIDYFGGPEKVAEMTGRKGRVVRRPGGSVVFESRAEQGLSIDHVNLKEKERFMNGDKLVAIISEASSSGISLQADRRVKNQKRRVHMTLELPWSADRAIQQFGRTHRSNQVSAPEYIFLISELAGERRFASIVAKRLESLGALTHGDRRATESRDLSKYNFENKYGIKALDKVLRTIFQQTESKVPVPKIYQEGDAAFFSEMKQSLLSVGISCKEMRYGFMTMEKDCSITKFLNRMLGLEVDKQNLLFQYFNDTFDYLIERDKKDGKYDMGILDLAPGIDEIYEESKEVFLTPGHPQDGQVVFYK
;
A
#
# COMPACT_ATOMS: atom_id res chain seq x y z
N PHE A 1 10.15 23.56 -5.06
CA PHE A 1 8.86 22.86 -5.10
C PHE A 1 8.92 21.64 -4.21
N SER A 2 7.87 21.38 -3.44
CA SER A 2 7.81 20.21 -2.55
C SER A 2 6.38 19.66 -2.41
N VAL A 3 6.20 18.61 -1.60
CA VAL A 3 4.92 17.90 -1.39
C VAL A 3 4.00 18.58 -0.38
N SER A 4 4.55 19.29 0.61
CA SER A 4 3.79 20.00 1.65
C SER A 4 4.29 21.43 1.81
N ASN A 5 3.38 22.34 2.20
CA ASN A 5 3.74 23.70 2.58
C ASN A 5 4.54 23.75 3.88
N ASP A 6 4.43 22.73 4.75
CA ASP A 6 5.10 22.72 6.06
C ASP A 6 6.61 22.56 5.95
N LEU A 7 7.06 21.93 4.86
CA LEU A 7 8.48 21.78 4.52
C LEU A 7 9.18 23.12 4.28
N LYS A 8 8.42 24.22 4.17
CA LYS A 8 8.95 25.58 4.21
C LYS A 8 9.72 25.85 5.51
N TYR A 9 9.20 25.41 6.65
CA TYR A 9 9.86 25.64 7.94
C TYR A 9 11.16 24.83 8.08
N ASP A 10 11.21 23.64 7.46
CA ASP A 10 12.45 22.87 7.35
C ASP A 10 13.46 23.58 6.43
N ALA A 11 13.02 24.12 5.30
CA ALA A 11 13.88 24.92 4.42
C ALA A 11 14.43 26.16 5.12
N GLU A 12 13.61 26.89 5.89
CA GLU A 12 14.05 28.04 6.69
C GLU A 12 15.06 27.64 7.77
N ARG A 13 14.87 26.49 8.42
CA ARG A 13 15.85 25.93 9.37
C ARG A 13 17.16 25.61 8.66
N ASP A 14 17.11 24.91 7.53
CA ASP A 14 18.31 24.45 6.83
C ASP A 14 19.11 25.65 6.26
N LEU A 15 18.44 26.73 5.85
CA LEU A 15 19.08 28.00 5.49
C LEU A 15 19.81 28.65 6.67
N LYS A 16 19.24 28.58 7.88
CA LYS A 16 19.92 29.05 9.09
C LYS A 16 21.17 28.22 9.40
N ASP A 17 21.09 26.89 9.23
CA ASP A 17 22.24 26.00 9.49
C ASP A 17 23.44 26.29 8.58
N ILE A 18 23.19 26.75 7.35
CA ILE A 18 24.25 27.13 6.39
C ILE A 18 24.64 28.62 6.48
N ASN A 19 24.27 29.31 7.56
CA ASN A 19 24.52 30.74 7.79
C ASN A 19 23.93 31.67 6.71
N ALA A 20 22.76 31.32 6.15
CA ALA A 20 22.01 32.14 5.21
C ALA A 20 20.64 32.62 5.77
N PRO A 21 20.56 33.16 7.00
CA PRO A 21 19.28 33.51 7.64
C PRO A 21 18.54 34.69 6.98
N ASN A 22 19.25 35.50 6.18
CA ASN A 22 18.72 36.73 5.59
C ASN A 22 17.96 36.49 4.27
N LEU A 23 17.95 35.26 3.74
CA LEU A 23 17.22 34.94 2.52
C LEU A 23 15.73 34.74 2.85
N PRO A 24 14.83 35.62 2.39
CA PRO A 24 13.42 35.50 2.71
C PRO A 24 12.80 34.32 1.95
N VAL A 25 12.08 33.47 2.68
CA VAL A 25 11.32 32.36 2.11
C VAL A 25 9.85 32.75 2.02
N HIS A 26 9.36 32.94 0.79
CA HIS A 26 7.99 33.33 0.50
C HIS A 26 7.15 32.10 0.17
N ALA A 27 5.99 31.95 0.82
CA ALA A 27 5.08 30.84 0.51
C ALA A 27 4.09 31.26 -0.58
N LEU A 28 4.07 30.58 -1.72
CA LEU A 28 3.21 30.93 -2.86
C LEU A 28 1.72 31.01 -2.49
N ASN A 29 1.26 30.14 -1.59
CA ASN A 29 -0.13 30.12 -1.13
C ASN A 29 -0.53 31.37 -0.33
N LYS A 30 0.43 32.10 0.26
CA LYS A 30 0.20 33.37 0.98
C LYS A 30 0.24 34.59 0.04
N ILE A 31 0.74 34.41 -1.18
CA ILE A 31 0.79 35.46 -2.21
C ILE A 31 -0.51 35.41 -3.03
N LYS A 32 -1.15 36.57 -3.22
CA LYS A 32 -2.38 36.68 -4.03
C LYS A 32 -2.07 36.44 -5.52
N TYR A 33 -3.07 36.03 -6.30
CA TYR A 33 -2.89 35.79 -7.74
C TYR A 33 -2.54 37.08 -8.49
N GLY A 34 -1.42 37.05 -9.23
CA GLY A 34 -0.91 38.20 -9.99
C GLY A 34 -0.15 39.23 -9.15
N ASP A 35 0.07 38.96 -7.86
CA ASP A 35 0.98 39.74 -7.03
C ASP A 35 2.40 39.18 -7.17
N THR A 36 3.33 40.03 -7.61
CA THR A 36 4.76 39.74 -7.77
C THR A 36 5.64 40.67 -6.94
N ALA A 37 5.06 41.43 -6.00
CA ALA A 37 5.73 42.51 -5.26
C ALA A 37 6.98 42.09 -4.47
N THR A 38 7.15 40.78 -4.20
CA THR A 38 8.32 40.21 -3.54
C THR A 38 9.17 39.40 -4.54
N SER A 39 9.83 40.03 -5.51
CA SER A 39 10.64 39.34 -6.55
C SER A 39 12.05 38.92 -6.10
N GLU A 40 12.36 38.96 -4.81
CA GLU A 40 13.68 38.60 -4.27
C GLU A 40 13.57 37.55 -3.17
N GLY A 41 14.48 36.56 -3.20
CA GLY A 41 14.57 35.47 -2.22
C GLY A 41 14.18 34.11 -2.77
N ILE A 42 13.55 33.29 -1.93
CA ILE A 42 13.19 31.90 -2.24
C ILE A 42 11.67 31.78 -2.30
N LEU A 43 11.14 31.41 -3.46
CA LEU A 43 9.73 31.07 -3.61
C LEU A 43 9.48 29.60 -3.27
N PHE A 44 8.81 29.34 -2.16
CA PHE A 44 8.38 28.02 -1.74
C PHE A 44 6.96 27.72 -2.22
N ALA A 45 6.79 26.64 -3.00
CA ALA A 45 5.52 26.24 -3.57
C ALA A 45 5.36 24.71 -3.53
N THR A 46 4.11 24.25 -3.40
CA THR A 46 3.79 22.81 -3.53
C THR A 46 3.49 22.43 -4.98
N TYR A 47 3.66 21.15 -5.30
CA TYR A 47 3.22 20.63 -6.60
C TYR A 47 1.72 20.82 -6.85
N SER A 48 0.88 20.76 -5.80
CA SER A 48 -0.54 21.06 -5.94
C SER A 48 -0.81 22.54 -6.18
N ALA A 49 -0.01 23.45 -5.62
CA ALA A 49 -0.15 24.88 -5.89
C ALA A 49 0.23 25.22 -7.35
N LEU A 50 1.20 24.50 -7.94
CA LEU A 50 1.65 24.73 -9.32
C LEU A 50 0.52 24.63 -10.35
N ILE A 51 -0.44 23.73 -10.13
CA ILE A 51 -1.61 23.52 -11.00
C ILE A 51 -2.82 24.39 -10.63
N GLY A 52 -2.65 25.33 -9.69
CA GLY A 52 -3.73 26.19 -9.22
C GLY A 52 -4.13 27.26 -10.25
N GLU A 53 -5.42 27.50 -10.38
CA GLU A 53 -6.00 28.49 -11.31
C GLU A 53 -7.02 29.36 -10.57
N SER A 54 -7.12 30.64 -10.95
CA SER A 54 -8.12 31.58 -10.43
C SER A 54 -8.93 32.18 -11.58
N GLN A 55 -10.24 32.30 -11.34
CA GLN A 55 -11.22 32.95 -12.22
C GLN A 55 -11.69 34.30 -11.65
N ALA A 56 -11.12 34.74 -10.52
CA ALA A 56 -11.52 35.97 -9.87
C ALA A 56 -11.12 37.21 -10.72
N GLY A 57 -12.09 38.06 -11.05
CA GLY A 57 -11.87 39.31 -11.79
C GLY A 57 -11.90 39.18 -13.33
N GLY A 58 -12.41 38.08 -13.89
CA GLY A 58 -12.63 37.93 -15.34
C GLY A 58 -11.37 37.67 -16.18
N GLN A 59 -10.19 37.64 -15.56
CA GLN A 59 -8.93 37.21 -16.19
C GLN A 59 -8.55 35.83 -15.68
N HIS A 60 -8.28 34.89 -16.59
CA HIS A 60 -7.77 33.57 -16.25
C HIS A 60 -6.31 33.68 -15.78
N ARG A 61 -6.06 33.51 -14.47
CA ARG A 61 -4.71 33.59 -13.89
C ARG A 61 -4.29 32.23 -13.36
N THR A 62 -3.17 31.71 -13.85
CA THR A 62 -2.59 30.44 -13.38
C THR A 62 -1.44 30.71 -12.41
N ARG A 63 -1.22 29.80 -11.46
CA ARG A 63 -0.06 29.84 -10.56
C ARG A 63 1.25 29.64 -11.32
N LEU A 64 1.25 28.85 -12.39
CA LEU A 64 2.40 28.71 -13.28
C LEU A 64 2.81 30.06 -13.87
N ASN A 65 1.89 30.82 -14.47
CA ASN A 65 2.20 32.13 -15.03
C ASN A 65 2.69 33.10 -13.97
N GLN A 66 2.08 33.10 -12.77
CA GLN A 66 2.58 33.92 -11.66
C GLN A 66 4.03 33.59 -11.27
N ILE A 67 4.42 32.31 -11.31
CA ILE A 67 5.80 31.90 -11.04
C ILE A 67 6.72 32.36 -12.18
N LEU A 68 6.29 32.27 -13.43
CA LEU A 68 7.05 32.76 -14.58
C LEU A 68 7.25 34.29 -14.49
N ASP A 69 6.20 35.04 -14.16
CA ASP A 69 6.26 36.49 -13.94
C ASP A 69 7.19 36.86 -12.78
N TRP A 70 7.23 36.01 -11.74
CA TRP A 70 8.14 36.17 -10.59
C TRP A 70 9.61 35.93 -10.99
N CYS A 71 9.86 34.89 -11.79
CA CYS A 71 11.19 34.55 -12.28
C CYS A 71 11.73 35.56 -13.30
N LYS A 72 10.86 36.16 -14.12
CA LYS A 72 11.18 36.95 -15.33
C LYS A 72 11.83 36.10 -16.44
N ASP A 73 11.92 36.67 -17.65
CA ASP A 73 12.33 35.96 -18.86
C ASP A 73 13.81 35.53 -18.86
N ASP A 74 14.66 36.21 -18.09
CA ASP A 74 16.12 36.01 -18.01
C ASP A 74 16.56 35.20 -16.78
N PHE A 75 15.63 34.51 -16.12
CA PHE A 75 15.91 33.77 -14.88
C PHE A 75 16.98 32.67 -15.06
N ASP A 76 18.15 32.90 -14.47
CA ASP A 76 19.28 31.96 -14.40
C ASP A 76 19.41 31.26 -13.03
N GLY A 77 18.43 31.47 -12.15
CA GLY A 77 18.40 30.95 -10.79
C GLY A 77 18.20 29.43 -10.71
N VAL A 78 18.01 28.93 -9.49
CA VAL A 78 17.89 27.49 -9.21
C VAL A 78 16.43 27.10 -8.95
N ILE A 79 15.97 26.07 -9.67
CA ILE A 79 14.70 25.39 -9.44
C ILE A 79 15.00 24.05 -8.77
N VAL A 80 14.54 23.88 -7.53
CA VAL A 80 14.65 22.62 -6.81
C VAL A 80 13.30 21.89 -6.81
N PHE A 81 13.28 20.68 -7.34
CA PHE A 81 12.16 19.75 -7.24
C PHE A 81 12.47 18.73 -6.13
N ASP A 82 11.89 18.94 -4.95
CA ASP A 82 11.97 18.03 -3.81
C ASP A 82 10.91 16.92 -3.91
N GLU A 83 11.26 15.69 -3.53
CA GLU A 83 10.48 14.47 -3.78
C GLU A 83 9.98 14.38 -5.25
N CYS A 84 10.89 14.66 -6.18
CA CYS A 84 10.57 14.82 -7.61
C CYS A 84 9.94 13.58 -8.26
N HIS A 85 10.06 12.39 -7.65
CA HIS A 85 9.37 11.17 -8.06
C HIS A 85 7.84 11.33 -8.11
N LYS A 86 7.26 12.35 -7.46
CA LYS A 86 5.84 12.70 -7.59
C LYS A 86 5.45 13.11 -9.01
N ALA A 87 6.40 13.59 -9.81
CA ALA A 87 6.21 13.93 -11.22
C ALA A 87 6.49 12.78 -12.19
N LYS A 88 6.68 11.53 -11.70
CA LYS A 88 7.01 10.35 -12.54
C LYS A 88 6.06 10.10 -13.72
N ASN A 89 4.79 10.49 -13.56
CA ASN A 89 3.76 10.37 -14.61
C ASN A 89 3.63 11.71 -15.38
N ALA A 90 4.76 12.23 -15.88
CA ALA A 90 4.82 13.60 -16.39
C ALA A 90 3.91 13.85 -17.60
N SER A 91 3.75 12.84 -18.46
CA SER A 91 2.92 12.89 -19.66
C SER A 91 1.41 12.81 -19.38
N SER A 92 1.01 12.16 -18.29
CA SER A 92 -0.37 11.75 -18.01
C SER A 92 -1.06 12.56 -16.91
N THR A 93 -0.34 13.39 -16.15
CA THR A 93 -0.89 14.17 -15.04
C THR A 93 -0.76 15.68 -15.28
N LYS A 94 -1.76 16.47 -14.83
CA LYS A 94 -1.69 17.95 -14.87
C LYS A 94 -0.44 18.47 -14.14
N MET A 95 -0.14 17.89 -12.98
CA MET A 95 1.06 18.21 -12.19
C MET A 95 2.34 17.98 -13.00
N GLY A 96 2.46 16.80 -13.61
CA GLY A 96 3.61 16.41 -14.40
C GLY A 96 3.83 17.30 -15.62
N LYS A 97 2.76 17.64 -16.33
CA LYS A 97 2.80 18.60 -17.44
C LYS A 97 3.27 19.97 -16.99
N ALA A 98 2.72 20.49 -15.89
CA ALA A 98 3.14 21.79 -15.36
C ALA A 98 4.63 21.82 -14.94
N VAL A 99 5.17 20.70 -14.43
CA VAL A 99 6.60 20.56 -14.13
C VAL A 99 7.45 20.60 -15.40
N LEU A 100 7.01 19.97 -16.48
CA LEU A 100 7.70 20.04 -17.79
C LEU A 100 7.60 21.44 -18.40
N ASP A 101 6.41 22.05 -18.36
CA ASP A 101 6.15 23.38 -18.91
C ASP A 101 6.97 24.46 -18.18
N LEU A 102 7.10 24.38 -16.86
CA LEU A 102 7.94 25.30 -16.10
C LEU A 102 9.41 25.24 -16.56
N GLN A 103 9.95 24.04 -16.74
CA GLN A 103 11.33 23.83 -17.18
C GLN A 103 11.58 24.28 -18.63
N LYS A 104 10.54 24.16 -19.48
CA LYS A 104 10.57 24.61 -20.87
C LYS A 104 10.54 26.13 -20.98
N ASN A 105 9.71 26.79 -20.17
CA ASN A 105 9.56 28.24 -20.18
C ASN A 105 10.72 28.98 -19.48
N LEU A 106 11.51 28.29 -18.66
CA LEU A 106 12.70 28.84 -18.00
C LEU A 106 13.98 28.12 -18.48
N PRO A 107 14.44 28.38 -19.72
CA PRO A 107 15.57 27.65 -20.31
C PRO A 107 16.90 27.91 -19.60
N GLN A 108 17.13 29.12 -19.08
CA GLN A 108 18.37 29.48 -18.38
C GLN A 108 18.43 28.99 -16.92
N ALA A 109 17.29 28.53 -16.36
CA ALA A 109 17.24 28.05 -14.99
C ALA A 109 18.04 26.77 -14.80
N ARG A 110 18.76 26.69 -13.67
CA ARG A 110 19.44 25.48 -13.20
C ARG A 110 18.43 24.61 -12.46
N VAL A 111 18.37 23.31 -12.76
CA VAL A 111 17.38 22.41 -12.16
C VAL A 111 18.06 21.35 -11.31
N VAL A 112 17.58 21.20 -10.07
CA VAL A 112 17.99 20.15 -9.14
C VAL A 112 16.80 19.23 -8.88
N TYR A 113 17.00 17.93 -9.12
CA TYR A 113 16.03 16.88 -8.82
C TYR A 113 16.46 16.19 -7.52
N ALA A 114 15.72 16.42 -6.44
CA ALA A 114 15.95 15.78 -5.15
C ALA A 114 14.88 14.70 -4.90
N SER A 115 15.31 13.47 -4.64
CA SER A 115 14.42 12.35 -4.31
C SER A 115 15.17 11.30 -3.48
N ALA A 116 14.50 10.76 -2.46
CA ALA A 116 15.02 9.65 -1.68
C ALA A 116 14.96 8.32 -2.45
N THR A 117 14.07 8.22 -3.43
CA THR A 117 13.99 7.07 -4.35
C THR A 117 14.59 7.47 -5.68
N GLY A 118 15.67 6.81 -6.10
CA GLY A 118 16.17 6.93 -7.47
C GLY A 118 15.09 6.53 -8.48
N ALA A 119 15.27 6.84 -9.75
CA ALA A 119 14.38 6.35 -10.80
C ALA A 119 14.51 4.83 -10.92
N SER A 120 13.73 4.08 -10.13
CA SER A 120 13.81 2.62 -10.05
C SER A 120 13.45 1.94 -11.36
N GLU A 121 12.67 2.63 -12.20
CA GLU A 121 12.35 2.21 -13.56
C GLU A 121 12.66 3.36 -14.51
N PRO A 122 13.26 3.10 -15.69
CA PRO A 122 13.63 4.13 -16.66
C PRO A 122 12.44 5.01 -17.08
N LYS A 123 11.24 4.42 -17.19
CA LYS A 123 10.00 5.15 -17.54
C LYS A 123 9.66 6.28 -16.56
N ASN A 124 10.10 6.17 -15.31
CA ASN A 124 9.85 7.19 -14.28
C ASN A 124 10.80 8.39 -14.40
N MET A 125 11.75 8.42 -15.34
CA MET A 125 12.70 9.52 -15.51
C MET A 125 12.19 10.69 -16.35
N ILE A 126 11.01 10.57 -16.97
CA ILE A 126 10.50 11.53 -17.97
C ILE A 126 10.50 13.01 -17.53
N TYR A 127 10.30 13.30 -16.24
CA TYR A 127 10.31 14.67 -15.71
C TYR A 127 11.71 15.28 -15.61
N MET A 128 12.76 14.46 -15.68
CA MET A 128 14.16 14.84 -15.55
C MET A 128 14.77 15.32 -16.88
N SER A 129 14.02 16.10 -17.66
CA SER A 129 14.39 16.51 -19.02
C SER A 129 15.68 17.34 -19.09
N ARG A 130 16.08 17.98 -17.99
CA ARG A 130 17.30 18.80 -17.90
C ARG A 130 18.58 18.02 -17.59
N LEU A 131 18.54 16.68 -17.53
CA LEU A 131 19.74 15.86 -17.36
C LEU A 131 20.61 15.77 -18.63
N GLY A 132 20.07 16.15 -19.80
CA GLY A 132 20.83 16.11 -21.06
C GLY A 132 21.10 14.70 -21.59
N ILE A 133 20.34 13.70 -21.13
CA ILE A 133 20.43 12.32 -21.65
C ILE A 133 19.72 12.22 -23.00
N TRP A 134 18.59 12.92 -23.15
CA TRP A 134 17.81 13.00 -24.37
C TRP A 134 17.54 14.45 -24.78
N GLY A 135 17.21 14.66 -26.05
CA GLY A 135 16.96 15.97 -26.65
C GLY A 135 17.99 16.32 -27.73
N GLU A 136 17.90 17.55 -28.23
CA GLU A 136 18.79 18.05 -29.27
C GLU A 136 20.26 18.02 -28.82
N GLY A 137 21.15 17.50 -29.67
CA GLY A 137 22.58 17.37 -29.37
C GLY A 137 22.96 16.15 -28.51
N THR A 138 22.01 15.28 -28.15
CA THR A 138 22.26 14.07 -27.35
C THR A 138 22.12 12.78 -28.18
N PRO A 139 22.62 11.61 -27.70
CA PRO A 139 22.47 10.33 -28.39
C PRO A 139 21.01 9.89 -28.59
N PHE A 140 20.08 10.38 -27.78
CA PHE A 140 18.65 10.03 -27.83
C PHE A 140 17.83 11.27 -28.20
N ARG A 141 17.13 11.25 -29.33
CA ARG A 141 16.35 12.44 -29.78
C ARG A 141 15.16 12.71 -28.87
N SER A 142 14.51 11.66 -28.38
CA SER A 142 13.35 11.73 -27.50
C SER A 142 13.52 10.84 -26.25
N PHE A 143 12.64 11.04 -25.27
CA PHE A 143 12.59 10.18 -24.08
C PHE A 143 12.18 8.75 -24.45
N GLU A 144 11.29 8.59 -25.43
CA GLU A 144 10.82 7.30 -25.94
C GLU A 144 11.98 6.49 -26.56
N ASP A 145 12.88 7.15 -27.29
CA ASP A 145 14.07 6.50 -27.87
C ASP A 145 15.01 5.98 -26.77
N PHE A 146 15.22 6.79 -25.73
CA PHE A 146 15.98 6.40 -24.55
C PHE A 146 15.32 5.22 -23.84
N LEU A 147 14.02 5.30 -23.55
CA LEU A 147 13.27 4.27 -22.85
C LEU A 147 13.36 2.93 -23.60
N HIS A 148 13.13 2.93 -24.91
CA HIS A 148 13.21 1.73 -25.72
C HIS A 148 14.61 1.09 -25.70
N ALA A 149 15.66 1.92 -25.77
CA ALA A 149 17.04 1.45 -25.75
C ALA A 149 17.41 0.80 -24.40
N ILE A 150 16.96 1.37 -23.29
CA ILE A 150 17.23 0.85 -21.94
C ILE A 150 16.39 -0.41 -21.66
N GLU A 151 15.09 -0.41 -21.98
CA GLU A 151 14.22 -1.57 -21.76
C GLU A 151 14.72 -2.81 -22.54
N LYS A 152 15.21 -2.63 -23.76
CA LYS A 152 15.77 -3.72 -24.57
C LYS A 152 17.03 -4.34 -23.96
N ARG A 153 17.84 -3.54 -23.28
CA ARG A 153 19.15 -3.96 -22.71
C ARG A 153 19.07 -4.30 -21.22
N GLY A 154 17.94 -4.01 -20.57
CA GLY A 154 17.67 -4.36 -19.19
C GLY A 154 18.51 -3.59 -18.18
N VAL A 155 18.67 -4.19 -17.00
CA VAL A 155 19.25 -3.56 -15.80
C VAL A 155 20.70 -3.10 -16.02
N GLY A 156 21.52 -3.89 -16.73
CA GLY A 156 22.92 -3.52 -16.98
C GLY A 156 23.09 -2.23 -17.78
N ALA A 157 22.19 -1.92 -18.72
CA ALA A 157 22.23 -0.64 -19.42
C ALA A 157 21.86 0.54 -18.50
N MET A 158 20.90 0.34 -17.59
CA MET A 158 20.55 1.35 -16.60
C MET A 158 21.69 1.63 -15.63
N GLU A 159 22.47 0.61 -15.27
CA GLU A 159 23.66 0.76 -14.44
C GLU A 159 24.75 1.58 -15.14
N ILE A 160 24.96 1.37 -16.44
CA ILE A 160 25.89 2.19 -17.24
C ILE A 160 25.46 3.66 -17.25
N VAL A 161 24.16 3.92 -17.48
CA VAL A 161 23.63 5.29 -17.44
C VAL A 161 23.84 5.90 -16.05
N ALA A 162 23.55 5.16 -14.98
CA ALA A 162 23.75 5.64 -13.62
C ALA A 162 25.24 5.91 -13.31
N MET A 163 26.15 5.06 -13.80
CA MET A 163 27.59 5.26 -13.68
C MET A 163 28.05 6.52 -14.42
N ASP A 164 27.64 6.68 -15.67
CA ASP A 164 27.97 7.86 -16.49
C ASP A 164 27.44 9.15 -15.84
N MET A 165 26.20 9.15 -15.35
CA MET A 165 25.64 10.28 -14.61
C MET A 165 26.43 10.61 -13.34
N LYS A 166 26.97 9.62 -12.62
CA LYS A 166 27.82 9.85 -11.44
C LYS A 166 29.17 10.43 -11.83
N VAL A 167 29.82 9.87 -12.84
CA VAL A 167 31.15 10.30 -13.32
C VAL A 167 31.10 11.74 -13.84
N ASN A 168 30.04 12.10 -14.57
CA ASN A 168 29.81 13.44 -15.08
C ASN A 168 29.32 14.44 -13.99
N GLY A 169 29.18 14.01 -12.74
CA GLY A 169 28.71 14.85 -11.63
C GLY A 169 27.23 15.23 -11.70
N MET A 170 26.46 14.63 -12.62
CA MET A 170 25.02 14.86 -12.79
C MET A 170 24.17 14.15 -11.71
N TYR A 171 24.73 13.11 -11.09
CA TYR A 171 24.03 12.31 -10.09
C TYR A 171 24.88 12.10 -8.84
N ILE A 172 24.33 12.49 -7.69
CA ILE A 172 24.90 12.23 -6.38
C ILE A 172 23.90 11.40 -5.59
N ALA A 173 24.34 10.24 -5.11
CA ALA A 173 23.59 9.40 -4.19
C ALA A 173 24.43 9.19 -2.93
N ARG A 174 23.86 9.48 -1.77
CA ARG A 174 24.48 9.22 -0.47
C ARG A 174 23.56 8.31 0.33
N GLN A 175 24.13 7.34 1.02
CA GLN A 175 23.42 6.49 1.96
C GLN A 175 23.74 6.93 3.38
N LEU A 176 22.74 6.91 4.25
CA LEU A 176 22.95 7.09 5.68
C LEU A 176 23.63 5.84 6.23
N SER A 177 24.69 6.01 7.03
CA SER A 177 25.29 4.90 7.75
C SER A 177 24.29 4.34 8.75
N PHE A 178 24.11 3.02 8.77
CA PHE A 178 23.35 2.31 9.80
C PHE A 178 24.20 1.92 11.02
N SER A 179 25.41 2.47 11.15
CA SER A 179 26.25 2.24 12.33
C SER A 179 25.52 2.63 13.62
N GLY A 180 25.47 1.69 14.57
CA GLY A 180 24.77 1.84 15.85
C GLY A 180 23.24 1.70 15.78
N VAL A 181 22.66 1.53 14.59
CA VAL A 181 21.25 1.18 14.43
C VAL A 181 21.08 -0.29 14.78
N THR A 182 20.06 -0.62 15.56
CA THR A 182 19.72 -2.03 15.86
C THR A 182 18.32 -2.33 15.33
N PHE A 183 18.13 -3.54 14.85
CA PHE A 183 16.84 -4.04 14.39
C PHE A 183 16.48 -5.29 15.20
N ARG A 184 15.27 -5.31 15.73
CA ARG A 184 14.72 -6.47 16.43
C ARG A 184 13.34 -6.78 15.86
N ILE A 185 13.08 -8.05 15.64
CA ILE A 185 11.73 -8.53 15.35
C ILE A 185 11.17 -9.13 16.63
N GLU A 186 10.03 -8.61 17.08
CA GLU A 186 9.23 -9.18 18.15
C GLU A 186 8.09 -9.98 17.52
N GLU A 187 8.17 -11.30 17.64
CA GLU A 187 7.07 -12.19 17.28
C GLU A 187 6.11 -12.34 18.46
N ILE A 188 4.84 -12.00 18.24
CA ILE A 188 3.82 -11.90 19.29
C ILE A 188 2.87 -13.09 19.15
N PRO A 189 2.83 -14.00 20.13
CA PRO A 189 1.85 -15.07 20.15
C PRO A 189 0.45 -14.50 20.37
N LEU A 190 -0.57 -15.15 19.82
CA LEU A 190 -1.95 -14.77 20.11
C LEU A 190 -2.40 -15.43 21.42
N ASP A 191 -3.00 -14.64 22.30
CA ASP A 191 -3.68 -15.14 23.50
C ASP A 191 -4.82 -16.10 23.09
N ALA A 192 -5.05 -17.16 23.87
CA ALA A 192 -6.08 -18.16 23.56
C ALA A 192 -7.48 -17.54 23.36
N ALA A 193 -7.85 -16.59 24.22
CA ALA A 193 -9.10 -15.86 24.09
C ALA A 193 -9.19 -15.07 22.78
N TYR A 194 -8.06 -14.49 22.32
CA TYR A 194 -8.01 -13.76 21.06
C TYR A 194 -8.08 -14.70 19.85
N LYS A 195 -7.46 -15.89 19.94
CA LYS A 195 -7.59 -16.95 18.92
C LYS A 195 -9.04 -17.36 18.73
N ASP A 196 -9.80 -17.50 19.81
CA ASP A 196 -11.22 -17.84 19.74
C ASP A 196 -12.03 -16.77 19.00
N VAL A 197 -11.80 -15.49 19.32
CA VAL A 197 -12.45 -14.36 18.61
C VAL A 197 -12.08 -14.35 17.14
N TYR A 198 -10.79 -14.55 16.82
CA TYR A 198 -10.30 -14.62 15.44
C TYR A 198 -10.98 -15.77 14.66
N ASN A 199 -11.03 -16.96 15.25
CA ASN A 199 -11.62 -18.14 14.64
C ASN A 199 -13.14 -17.99 14.45
N LYS A 200 -13.86 -17.39 15.42
CA LYS A 200 -15.28 -17.01 15.25
C LYS A 200 -15.46 -16.06 14.07
N ALA A 201 -14.58 -15.07 13.94
CA ALA A 201 -14.63 -14.12 12.84
C ALA A 201 -14.36 -14.77 11.47
N ALA A 202 -13.34 -15.64 11.37
CA ALA A 202 -13.03 -16.43 10.18
C ALA A 202 -14.24 -17.27 9.72
N LYS A 203 -14.88 -17.99 10.65
CA LYS A 203 -16.09 -18.78 10.39
C LYS A 203 -17.24 -17.91 9.88
N LEU A 204 -17.46 -16.74 10.49
CA LEU A 204 -18.52 -15.82 10.07
C LEU A 204 -18.25 -15.24 8.67
N TRP A 205 -17.00 -14.91 8.33
CA TRP A 205 -16.63 -14.47 6.98
C TRP A 205 -16.83 -15.55 5.92
N ALA A 206 -16.46 -16.81 6.22
CA ALA A 206 -16.74 -17.95 5.36
C ALA A 206 -18.24 -18.13 5.13
N LYS A 207 -19.06 -18.03 6.19
CA LYS A 207 -20.53 -18.04 6.08
C LYS A 207 -21.03 -16.87 5.24
N ALA A 208 -20.51 -15.66 5.46
CA ALA A 208 -20.89 -14.46 4.72
C ALA A 208 -20.62 -14.61 3.22
N LEU A 209 -19.50 -15.22 2.82
CA LEU A 209 -19.20 -15.49 1.41
C LEU A 209 -20.32 -16.32 0.75
N VAL A 210 -20.73 -17.41 1.40
CA VAL A 210 -21.82 -18.28 0.93
C VAL A 210 -23.14 -17.53 0.85
N VAL A 211 -23.46 -16.72 1.87
CA VAL A 211 -24.70 -15.94 1.91
C VAL A 211 -24.73 -14.87 0.82
N PHE A 212 -23.64 -14.13 0.60
CA PHE A 212 -23.51 -13.14 -0.47
C PHE A 212 -23.66 -13.78 -1.85
N GLN A 213 -23.05 -14.95 -2.05
CA GLN A 213 -23.16 -15.72 -3.29
C GLN A 213 -24.61 -16.14 -3.54
N LYS A 214 -25.26 -16.77 -2.56
CA LYS A 214 -26.68 -17.18 -2.64
C LYS A 214 -27.61 -15.99 -2.91
N ALA A 215 -27.40 -14.87 -2.23
CA ALA A 215 -28.19 -13.65 -2.43
C ALA A 215 -27.98 -13.07 -3.85
N ALA A 216 -26.76 -13.10 -4.37
CA ALA A 216 -26.47 -12.66 -5.74
C ALA A 216 -27.10 -13.58 -6.80
N ASP A 217 -27.13 -14.89 -6.55
CA ASP A 217 -27.78 -15.89 -7.39
C ASP A 217 -29.30 -15.67 -7.42
N LEU A 218 -29.94 -15.52 -6.25
CA LEU A 218 -31.39 -15.29 -6.12
C LEU A 218 -31.87 -13.99 -6.79
N ILE A 219 -31.04 -12.94 -6.79
CA ILE A 219 -31.34 -11.66 -7.46
C ILE A 219 -31.06 -11.71 -8.97
N GLY A 220 -30.30 -12.70 -9.45
CA GLY A 220 -29.86 -12.76 -10.84
C GLY A 220 -28.89 -11.64 -11.21
N LEU A 221 -27.91 -11.35 -10.33
CA LEU A 221 -26.88 -10.33 -10.59
C LEU A 221 -25.96 -10.79 -11.74
N GLU A 222 -26.10 -10.13 -12.90
CA GLU A 222 -25.33 -10.41 -14.13
C GLU A 222 -23.83 -10.13 -13.96
N SER A 223 -23.47 -9.01 -13.33
CA SER A 223 -22.08 -8.67 -13.03
C SER A 223 -21.84 -8.59 -11.53
N ARG A 224 -20.85 -9.35 -11.05
CA ARG A 224 -20.46 -9.43 -9.63
C ARG A 224 -19.10 -8.80 -9.34
N LYS A 225 -18.45 -8.20 -10.34
CA LYS A 225 -17.10 -7.62 -10.23
C LYS A 225 -17.00 -6.60 -9.10
N SER A 226 -17.92 -5.63 -9.08
CA SER A 226 -17.96 -4.61 -8.02
C SER A 226 -18.30 -5.22 -6.65
N LEU A 227 -19.20 -6.20 -6.59
CA LEU A 227 -19.57 -6.88 -5.34
C LEU A 227 -18.36 -7.56 -4.70
N TRP A 228 -17.65 -8.39 -5.47
CA TRP A 228 -16.50 -9.13 -4.97
C TRP A 228 -15.30 -8.24 -4.69
N GLY A 229 -15.08 -7.19 -5.48
CA GLY A 229 -14.07 -6.18 -5.16
C GLY A 229 -14.31 -5.52 -3.79
N GLN A 230 -15.56 -5.17 -3.49
CA GLN A 230 -15.93 -4.58 -2.19
C GLN A 230 -15.87 -5.60 -1.05
N PHE A 231 -16.35 -6.83 -1.28
CA PHE A 231 -16.29 -7.92 -0.29
C PHE A 231 -14.86 -8.21 0.13
N TRP A 232 -13.97 -8.45 -0.83
CA TRP A 232 -12.59 -8.83 -0.55
C TRP A 232 -11.73 -7.66 -0.05
N GLY A 233 -12.03 -6.43 -0.48
CA GLY A 233 -11.44 -5.24 0.11
C GLY A 233 -11.85 -5.05 1.58
N ALA A 234 -13.12 -5.31 1.93
CA ALA A 234 -13.57 -5.28 3.31
C ALA A 234 -12.99 -6.41 4.16
N HIS A 235 -12.95 -7.63 3.63
CA HIS A 235 -12.31 -8.79 4.25
C HIS A 235 -10.85 -8.51 4.63
N GLN A 236 -10.05 -8.01 3.67
CA GLN A 236 -8.65 -7.70 3.91
C GLN A 236 -8.48 -6.65 5.02
N ARG A 237 -9.27 -5.57 4.99
CA ARG A 237 -9.23 -4.53 6.04
C ARG A 237 -9.64 -5.07 7.41
N PHE A 238 -10.68 -5.89 7.46
CA PHE A 238 -11.16 -6.51 8.70
C PHE A 238 -10.05 -7.30 9.40
N PHE A 239 -9.46 -8.29 8.72
CA PHE A 239 -8.43 -9.13 9.33
C PHE A 239 -7.15 -8.35 9.62
N LYS A 240 -6.82 -7.33 8.82
CA LYS A 240 -5.71 -6.43 9.12
C LYS A 240 -5.89 -5.72 10.46
N TYR A 241 -7.09 -5.23 10.77
CA TYR A 241 -7.38 -4.63 12.07
C TYR A 241 -7.22 -5.62 13.21
N LEU A 242 -7.66 -6.87 13.03
CA LEU A 242 -7.46 -7.92 14.02
C LEU A 242 -5.97 -8.22 14.25
N CYS A 243 -5.16 -8.29 13.20
CA CYS A 243 -3.71 -8.52 13.35
C CYS A 243 -3.02 -7.37 14.09
N ILE A 244 -3.41 -6.12 13.79
CA ILE A 244 -2.87 -4.92 14.46
C ILE A 244 -3.26 -4.92 15.94
N ALA A 245 -4.53 -5.16 16.25
CA ALA A 245 -5.04 -5.16 17.61
C ALA A 245 -4.40 -6.24 18.50
N ALA A 246 -4.09 -7.41 17.93
CA ALA A 246 -3.41 -8.51 18.64
C ALA A 246 -2.05 -8.09 19.23
N LYS A 247 -1.42 -7.06 18.68
CA LYS A 247 -0.06 -6.63 19.03
C LYS A 247 -0.03 -5.45 20.01
N VAL A 248 -1.18 -4.79 20.24
CA VAL A 248 -1.28 -3.55 21.02
C VAL A 248 -0.77 -3.74 22.44
N ARG A 249 -1.25 -4.78 23.13
CA ARG A 249 -0.87 -5.05 24.52
C ARG A 249 0.64 -5.20 24.68
N ARG A 250 1.26 -6.09 23.90
CA ARG A 250 2.71 -6.33 23.96
C ARG A 250 3.51 -5.09 23.55
N LEU A 251 3.00 -4.29 22.59
CA LEU A 251 3.61 -3.01 22.23
C LEU A 251 3.66 -2.06 23.43
N VAL A 252 2.56 -1.91 24.16
CA VAL A 252 2.48 -1.00 25.30
C VAL A 252 3.46 -1.42 26.39
N GLU A 253 3.53 -2.72 26.70
CA GLU A 253 4.50 -3.28 27.66
C GLU A 253 5.94 -2.94 27.25
N LEU A 254 6.32 -3.24 26.00
CA LEU A 254 7.64 -2.92 25.46
C LEU A 254 7.94 -1.42 25.48
N ALA A 255 6.97 -0.59 25.11
CA ALA A 255 7.12 0.86 25.12
C ALA A 255 7.38 1.38 26.53
N GLN A 256 6.63 0.88 27.52
CA GLN A 256 6.84 1.26 28.93
C GLN A 256 8.20 0.79 29.45
N GLU A 257 8.67 -0.41 29.10
CA GLU A 257 10.01 -0.89 29.43
C GLU A 257 11.10 0.04 28.87
N GLU A 258 11.00 0.45 27.60
CA GLU A 258 11.98 1.33 26.96
C GLU A 258 11.92 2.77 27.48
N LEU A 259 10.73 3.28 27.81
CA LEU A 259 10.56 4.56 28.50
C LEU A 259 11.22 4.51 29.89
N GLY A 260 11.07 3.40 30.62
CA GLY A 260 11.72 3.16 31.92
C GLY A 260 13.25 3.16 31.85
N LYS A 261 13.82 2.75 30.71
CA LYS A 261 15.26 2.86 30.40
C LYS A 261 15.69 4.29 30.00
N GLY A 262 14.80 5.26 30.11
CA GLY A 262 15.08 6.67 29.79
C GLY A 262 15.09 7.01 28.30
N LYS A 263 14.63 6.10 27.43
CA LYS A 263 14.54 6.33 25.97
C LYS A 263 13.23 7.05 25.60
N CYS A 264 13.08 7.39 24.31
CA CYS A 264 11.85 7.93 23.73
C CYS A 264 11.28 6.97 22.69
N VAL A 265 9.96 6.81 22.67
CA VAL A 265 9.29 5.84 21.80
C VAL A 265 8.58 6.54 20.65
N VAL A 266 8.74 6.01 19.44
CA VAL A 266 8.01 6.41 18.23
C VAL A 266 7.26 5.20 17.71
N ILE A 267 5.94 5.27 17.61
CA ILE A 267 5.09 4.18 17.15
C ILE A 267 4.60 4.48 15.75
N GLY A 268 4.87 3.56 14.84
CA GLY A 268 4.42 3.62 13.47
C GLY A 268 3.15 2.80 13.23
N LEU A 269 2.09 3.44 12.72
CA LEU A 269 0.89 2.78 12.19
C LEU A 269 0.51 3.35 10.81
N GLN A 270 -0.34 2.66 10.06
CA GLN A 270 -0.89 3.17 8.80
C GLN A 270 -2.37 3.53 8.94
N SER A 271 -3.13 2.75 9.68
CA SER A 271 -4.59 2.82 9.70
C SER A 271 -5.10 3.53 10.96
N THR A 272 -5.73 4.71 10.81
CA THR A 272 -6.24 5.52 11.95
C THR A 272 -7.67 5.17 12.39
N GLY A 273 -8.46 4.55 11.50
CA GLY A 273 -9.85 4.14 11.78
C GLY A 273 -10.86 5.29 11.94
N GLU A 274 -10.48 6.56 11.74
CA GLU A 274 -11.34 7.73 11.99
C GLU A 274 -12.65 7.72 11.19
N ALA A 275 -12.60 7.33 9.92
CA ALA A 275 -13.77 7.33 9.05
C ALA A 275 -14.92 6.51 9.66
N ARG A 276 -14.62 5.42 10.37
CA ARG A 276 -15.63 4.57 11.03
C ARG A 276 -16.14 5.19 12.32
N THR A 277 -15.26 5.80 13.10
CA THR A 277 -15.69 6.56 14.28
C THR A 277 -16.69 7.65 13.92
N ARG A 278 -16.47 8.39 12.81
CA ARG A 278 -17.41 9.42 12.33
C ARG A 278 -18.75 8.83 11.92
N GLU A 279 -18.75 7.74 11.14
CA GLU A 279 -20.01 7.08 10.74
C GLU A 279 -20.84 6.63 11.95
N VAL A 280 -20.22 6.06 12.99
CA VAL A 280 -20.94 5.63 14.21
C VAL A 280 -21.42 6.84 15.03
N LEU A 281 -20.63 7.91 15.06
CA LEU A 281 -21.02 9.16 15.72
C LEU A 281 -22.26 9.78 15.06
N ASP A 282 -22.30 9.79 13.72
CA ASP A 282 -23.43 10.29 12.94
C ASP A 282 -24.68 9.40 13.13
N GLU A 283 -24.50 8.08 13.24
CA GLU A 283 -25.60 7.13 13.50
C GLU A 283 -26.20 7.27 14.92
N ASN A 284 -25.40 7.69 15.90
CA ASN A 284 -25.79 7.79 17.32
C ASN A 284 -26.04 9.24 17.79
N GLU A 285 -26.39 10.15 16.88
CA GLU A 285 -26.69 11.57 17.19
C GLU A 285 -25.59 12.29 18.01
N GLY A 286 -24.32 11.94 17.78
CA GLY A 286 -23.18 12.56 18.48
C GLY A 286 -22.78 11.91 19.79
N HIS A 287 -23.41 10.80 20.20
CA HIS A 287 -23.11 10.10 21.46
C HIS A 287 -22.33 8.80 21.25
N LEU A 288 -21.32 8.56 22.10
CA LEU A 288 -20.53 7.33 22.14
C LEU A 288 -20.45 6.79 23.57
N ASN A 289 -20.69 5.50 23.74
CA ASN A 289 -20.60 4.83 25.04
C ASN A 289 -19.24 4.16 25.27
N CYS A 290 -18.54 3.81 24.19
CA CYS A 290 -17.24 3.14 24.19
C CYS A 290 -16.43 3.57 22.96
N PHE A 291 -15.16 3.12 22.88
CA PHE A 291 -14.42 3.22 21.63
C PHE A 291 -15.08 2.37 20.55
N VAL A 292 -14.95 2.78 19.29
CA VAL A 292 -15.62 2.12 18.17
C VAL A 292 -14.73 1.01 17.61
N SER A 293 -15.28 -0.19 17.40
CA SER A 293 -14.56 -1.24 16.67
C SER A 293 -14.52 -0.93 15.17
N ALA A 294 -13.32 -0.62 14.66
CA ALA A 294 -13.13 -0.40 13.23
C ALA A 294 -13.43 -1.67 12.41
N ALA A 295 -13.12 -2.85 12.96
CA ALA A 295 -13.38 -4.14 12.33
C ALA A 295 -14.90 -4.40 12.20
N GLU A 296 -15.66 -4.20 13.28
CA GLU A 296 -17.13 -4.32 13.24
C GLU A 296 -17.73 -3.37 12.19
N GLY A 297 -17.31 -2.09 12.22
CA GLY A 297 -17.80 -1.07 11.28
C GLY A 297 -17.55 -1.43 9.81
N VAL A 298 -16.39 -2.02 9.49
CA VAL A 298 -16.10 -2.51 8.14
C VAL A 298 -17.07 -3.61 7.70
N PHE A 299 -17.35 -4.59 8.57
CA PHE A 299 -18.22 -5.71 8.24
C PHE A 299 -19.69 -5.26 8.10
N LEU A 300 -20.18 -4.45 9.05
CA LEU A 300 -21.52 -3.87 8.99
C LEU A 300 -21.70 -2.99 7.75
N SER A 301 -20.73 -2.12 7.45
CA SER A 301 -20.77 -1.27 6.25
C SER A 301 -20.81 -2.08 4.97
N LEU A 302 -20.09 -3.20 4.88
CA LEU A 302 -20.15 -4.10 3.73
C LEU A 302 -21.58 -4.62 3.53
N ILE A 303 -22.21 -5.12 4.59
CA ILE A 303 -23.55 -5.71 4.50
C ILE A 303 -24.61 -4.63 4.23
N ARG A 304 -24.54 -3.48 4.92
CA ARG A 304 -25.53 -2.41 4.74
C ARG A 304 -25.47 -1.82 3.34
N LYS A 305 -24.27 -1.49 2.85
CA LYS A 305 -24.07 -0.75 1.59
C LYS A 305 -24.00 -1.68 0.38
N HIS A 306 -23.39 -2.86 0.47
CA HIS A 306 -23.05 -3.69 -0.69
C HIS A 306 -23.73 -5.06 -0.74
N PHE A 307 -24.50 -5.47 0.28
CA PHE A 307 -25.23 -6.73 0.20
C PHE A 307 -26.20 -6.74 -0.99
N PRO A 308 -26.25 -7.82 -1.79
CA PRO A 308 -27.17 -7.94 -2.90
C PRO A 308 -28.62 -7.65 -2.46
N SER A 309 -29.24 -6.60 -3.00
CA SER A 309 -30.63 -6.26 -2.67
C SER A 309 -31.39 -5.73 -3.88
N THR A 310 -32.71 -5.94 -3.87
CA THR A 310 -33.63 -5.49 -4.93
C THR A 310 -33.91 -3.98 -4.89
N LYS A 311 -33.62 -3.30 -3.77
CA LYS A 311 -33.89 -1.85 -3.56
C LYS A 311 -33.16 -0.95 -4.56
N ARG A 312 -31.94 -1.29 -4.97
CA ARG A 312 -31.16 -0.52 -5.96
C ARG A 312 -31.80 -0.46 -7.36
N LYS A 313 -32.65 -1.44 -7.73
CA LYS A 313 -33.41 -1.41 -9.00
C LYS A 313 -34.53 -0.35 -8.98
N ARG A 314 -35.13 -0.05 -7.82
CA ARG A 314 -36.22 0.94 -7.69
C ARG A 314 -35.73 2.39 -7.74
N GLU A 315 -34.56 2.71 -7.20
CA GLU A 315 -34.02 4.09 -7.21
C GLU A 315 -33.61 4.54 -8.63
N ARG A 316 -33.02 3.67 -9.45
CA ARG A 316 -32.73 3.98 -10.86
C ARG A 316 -33.99 4.28 -11.68
N GLY A 317 -35.12 3.62 -11.38
CA GLY A 317 -36.41 3.86 -12.05
C GLY A 317 -37.08 5.19 -11.68
N SER A 318 -36.88 5.68 -10.45
CA SER A 318 -37.46 6.94 -9.96
C SER A 318 -36.69 8.19 -10.45
N ILE A 319 -35.38 8.07 -10.68
CA ILE A 319 -34.54 9.19 -11.18
C ILE A 319 -34.85 9.51 -12.64
N ILE A 320 -35.16 8.49 -13.47
CA ILE A 320 -35.50 8.67 -14.88
C ILE A 320 -36.88 9.35 -15.05
N LYS A 321 -37.85 9.06 -14.18
CA LYS A 321 -39.19 9.66 -14.25
C LYS A 321 -39.25 11.13 -13.79
N ARG A 322 -38.30 11.60 -12.96
CA ARG A 322 -38.22 13.02 -12.57
C ARG A 322 -37.58 13.92 -13.62
N LYS A 323 -36.73 13.39 -14.51
CA LYS A 323 -36.12 14.17 -15.62
C LYS A 323 -37.01 14.35 -16.86
N LEU A 324 -38.13 13.62 -16.97
CA LEU A 324 -39.00 13.65 -18.16
C LEU A 324 -40.22 14.59 -18.05
N LYS A 325 -40.37 15.34 -16.95
CA LYS A 325 -41.52 16.25 -16.73
C LYS A 325 -41.22 17.75 -16.80
N GLN A 326 -39.99 18.14 -17.15
CA GLN A 326 -39.66 19.54 -17.45
C GLN A 326 -38.88 19.63 -18.76
N ARG A 327 -39.62 19.64 -19.88
CA ARG A 327 -39.22 20.29 -21.15
C ARG A 327 -40.37 20.17 -22.15
N VAL A 328 -41.41 20.97 -21.93
CA VAL A 328 -42.36 21.35 -22.98
C VAL A 328 -42.57 22.85 -22.85
N ARG A 329 -41.92 23.62 -23.72
CA ARG A 329 -42.38 24.89 -24.31
C ARG A 329 -41.30 25.45 -25.23
N GLY A 330 -41.71 25.78 -26.46
CA GLY A 330 -40.93 26.58 -27.39
C GLY A 330 -40.56 25.89 -28.70
N LEU A 331 -41.54 25.64 -29.57
CA LEU A 331 -41.32 25.51 -31.00
C LEU A 331 -41.05 26.91 -31.57
N ASN A 332 -39.99 27.07 -32.36
CA ASN A 332 -40.05 27.85 -33.59
C ASN A 332 -39.04 27.30 -34.62
N LYS A 333 -39.50 27.31 -35.85
CA LYS A 333 -39.13 26.46 -36.98
C LYS A 333 -38.54 27.36 -38.07
N VAL A 334 -37.38 27.04 -38.63
CA VAL A 334 -36.97 27.51 -39.98
C VAL A 334 -36.19 26.39 -40.68
N MET A 335 -36.65 26.03 -41.88
CA MET A 335 -36.09 25.07 -42.84
C MET A 335 -35.06 25.75 -43.76
N LYS A 336 -34.08 24.98 -44.27
CA LYS A 336 -33.71 24.81 -45.71
C LYS A 336 -32.38 24.05 -45.85
N THR A 337 -32.39 22.80 -46.35
CA THR A 337 -32.05 22.33 -47.73
C THR A 337 -30.57 22.41 -48.12
N ALA A 338 -29.91 21.27 -48.35
CA ALA A 338 -29.45 20.77 -49.67
C ALA A 338 -28.21 19.84 -49.62
N GLN A 339 -28.40 18.64 -50.18
CA GLN A 339 -27.55 17.86 -51.11
C GLN A 339 -26.17 17.25 -50.74
N ASP A 340 -26.10 15.98 -51.14
CA ASP A 340 -25.01 15.00 -51.16
C ASP A 340 -23.84 15.35 -52.12
N HIS A 341 -22.62 14.86 -51.82
CA HIS A 341 -21.83 13.93 -52.65
C HIS A 341 -20.37 13.71 -52.15
N TYR A 342 -20.05 12.43 -51.88
CA TYR A 342 -18.80 11.65 -52.04
C TYR A 342 -17.37 12.19 -51.74
N SER A 343 -16.74 11.54 -50.75
CA SER A 343 -15.47 10.75 -50.82
C SER A 343 -14.24 11.19 -49.98
N SER A 344 -13.64 10.14 -49.38
CA SER A 344 -12.25 9.95 -48.94
C SER A 344 -11.78 10.47 -47.56
N SER A 345 -11.78 9.52 -46.62
CA SER A 345 -10.67 9.13 -45.72
C SER A 345 -9.74 10.21 -45.15
N ASN A 346 -9.94 10.53 -43.86
CA ASN A 346 -8.88 10.63 -42.83
C ASN A 346 -9.51 10.90 -41.45
N ASP A 347 -9.33 9.96 -40.52
CA ASP A 347 -9.83 10.05 -39.14
C ASP A 347 -9.07 11.12 -38.35
N ILE A 348 -9.72 12.27 -38.15
CA ILE A 348 -9.33 13.33 -37.21
C ILE A 348 -10.21 13.19 -35.97
N ILE A 349 -9.60 12.84 -34.84
CA ILE A 349 -10.24 12.82 -33.52
C ILE A 349 -10.53 14.26 -33.09
N LYS A 350 -11.81 14.66 -33.16
CA LYS A 350 -12.31 15.93 -32.60
C LYS A 350 -12.61 15.78 -31.11
N ILE A 351 -11.85 16.53 -30.32
CA ILE A 351 -12.10 16.85 -28.92
C ILE A 351 -13.35 17.74 -28.84
N SER A 352 -14.31 17.40 -27.99
CA SER A 352 -15.34 18.33 -27.55
C SER A 352 -15.30 18.48 -26.03
N SER A 353 -15.15 19.73 -25.64
CA SER A 353 -15.17 20.29 -24.30
C SER A 353 -16.60 20.56 -23.88
N GLU A 354 -17.06 19.98 -22.77
CA GLU A 354 -18.14 20.58 -21.98
C GLU A 354 -17.71 20.70 -20.52
N SER A 355 -17.60 21.98 -20.14
CA SER A 355 -17.38 22.50 -18.82
C SER A 355 -18.62 22.30 -17.94
N SER A 356 -18.45 21.81 -16.72
CA SER A 356 -19.34 22.18 -15.63
C SER A 356 -18.54 22.27 -14.33
N THR A 357 -18.47 23.50 -13.84
CA THR A 357 -18.07 23.90 -12.50
C THR A 357 -19.14 23.49 -11.51
N ASP A 358 -18.78 22.64 -10.54
CA ASP A 358 -19.30 22.74 -9.18
C ASP A 358 -18.28 22.13 -8.22
N SER A 359 -17.89 22.93 -7.23
CA SER A 359 -16.85 22.58 -6.25
C SER A 359 -17.52 21.98 -5.02
N GLU A 360 -17.40 20.67 -4.85
CA GLU A 360 -17.77 19.96 -3.61
C GLU A 360 -16.49 19.39 -2.96
N PRO A 361 -16.37 19.47 -1.62
CA PRO A 361 -15.16 19.10 -0.90
C PRO A 361 -14.94 17.58 -0.87
N GLY A 362 -13.68 17.20 -1.09
CA GLY A 362 -13.21 15.83 -1.30
C GLY A 362 -13.69 14.82 -0.26
N LEU A 363 -14.41 13.81 -0.76
CA LEU A 363 -14.53 12.51 -0.12
C LEU A 363 -13.20 11.77 -0.31
N GLU A 364 -12.40 11.71 0.73
CA GLU A 364 -11.24 10.83 0.82
C GLU A 364 -11.70 9.38 0.71
N SER A 365 -11.54 8.79 -0.47
CA SER A 365 -11.53 7.34 -0.60
C SER A 365 -10.17 6.84 -0.10
N ASP A 366 -10.16 6.14 1.04
CA ASP A 366 -8.97 5.48 1.59
C ASP A 366 -8.34 4.54 0.55
N PHE A 367 -7.35 5.05 -0.19
CA PHE A 367 -6.49 4.28 -1.11
C PHE A 367 -5.47 3.45 -0.31
N ASN A 368 -5.95 2.51 0.49
CA ASN A 368 -5.12 1.58 1.26
C ASN A 368 -5.19 0.13 0.75
N SER A 369 -5.67 -0.07 -0.47
CA SER A 369 -5.47 -1.33 -1.22
C SER A 369 -4.22 -1.19 -2.09
N SER A 370 -3.40 -2.24 -2.17
CA SER A 370 -2.26 -2.28 -3.08
C SER A 370 -2.71 -1.89 -4.50
N PRO A 371 -2.02 -0.97 -5.21
CA PRO A 371 -2.43 -0.49 -6.54
C PRO A 371 -2.66 -1.62 -7.56
N GLU A 372 -1.96 -2.74 -7.39
CA GLU A 372 -2.02 -3.91 -8.28
C GLU A 372 -3.33 -4.71 -8.15
N SER A 373 -3.99 -4.67 -6.99
CA SER A 373 -5.22 -5.46 -6.75
C SER A 373 -6.45 -4.98 -7.54
N LEU A 374 -6.44 -3.75 -8.03
CA LEU A 374 -7.53 -3.17 -8.82
C LEU A 374 -7.42 -3.53 -10.30
N VAL A 375 -6.20 -3.75 -10.80
CA VAL A 375 -5.92 -4.04 -12.22
C VAL A 375 -6.17 -5.52 -12.54
N GLU A 376 -5.92 -6.43 -11.58
CA GLU A 376 -6.04 -7.88 -11.80
C GLU A 376 -7.48 -8.44 -11.72
N MET A 377 -8.48 -7.64 -11.31
CA MET A 377 -9.88 -8.09 -11.18
C MET A 377 -10.67 -8.08 -12.50
N GLU A 378 -10.01 -7.86 -13.64
CA GLU A 378 -10.67 -7.54 -14.90
C GLU A 378 -11.50 -8.68 -15.51
N ASP A 379 -11.19 -9.95 -15.21
CA ASP A 379 -11.60 -11.05 -16.10
C ASP A 379 -12.50 -12.16 -15.48
N LEU A 380 -12.97 -12.00 -14.24
CA LEU A 380 -13.79 -13.02 -13.56
C LEU A 380 -15.29 -13.00 -13.97
N ALA A 381 -15.74 -11.95 -14.66
CA ALA A 381 -17.17 -11.65 -14.82
C ALA A 381 -17.94 -12.57 -15.79
N SER A 382 -17.26 -13.40 -16.60
CA SER A 382 -17.90 -13.94 -17.81
C SER A 382 -18.24 -15.45 -17.80
N ARG A 383 -17.81 -16.26 -16.82
CA ARG A 383 -17.73 -17.73 -17.06
C ARG A 383 -17.95 -18.63 -15.83
N TYR A 384 -19.17 -18.67 -15.30
CA TYR A 384 -19.64 -19.74 -14.40
C TYR A 384 -20.90 -20.41 -14.97
N LYS A 385 -20.84 -21.72 -15.23
CA LYS A 385 -21.99 -22.61 -15.48
C LYS A 385 -21.89 -23.80 -14.50
N PRO A 386 -23.00 -24.37 -13.99
CA PRO A 386 -22.96 -25.47 -13.02
C PRO A 386 -22.71 -26.83 -13.69
N PHE A 387 -22.01 -27.74 -13.00
CA PHE A 387 -21.71 -29.11 -13.44
C PHE A 387 -22.48 -30.16 -12.62
N ASN A 388 -22.81 -31.29 -13.25
CA ASN A 388 -23.59 -32.41 -12.70
C ASN A 388 -22.68 -33.59 -12.26
N GLY A 389 -22.86 -34.07 -11.03
CA GLY A 389 -22.82 -35.49 -10.64
C GLY A 389 -21.48 -36.21 -10.39
N ALA A 390 -21.21 -36.55 -9.12
CA ALA A 390 -20.86 -37.90 -8.61
C ALA A 390 -20.76 -37.87 -7.07
N MET A 391 -21.36 -38.87 -6.39
CA MET A 391 -21.57 -38.90 -4.93
C MET A 391 -20.42 -39.57 -4.15
N CYS A 392 -20.11 -39.05 -2.96
CA CYS A 392 -19.48 -39.76 -1.84
C CYS A 392 -20.07 -39.22 -0.52
N ASN A 393 -20.36 -40.11 0.44
CA ASN A 393 -21.08 -39.84 1.71
C ASN A 393 -20.14 -39.38 2.83
N ASP A 394 -20.47 -38.30 3.55
CA ASP A 394 -19.86 -37.88 4.85
C ASP A 394 -20.79 -36.87 5.59
N PRO A 395 -20.71 -36.65 6.93
CA PRO A 395 -21.84 -36.38 7.81
C PRO A 395 -21.95 -34.89 8.24
N ILE A 396 -21.38 -33.97 7.49
CA ILE A 396 -21.51 -32.53 7.74
C ILE A 396 -22.49 -31.96 6.72
N GLY A 397 -23.73 -31.71 7.16
CA GLY A 397 -24.86 -31.27 6.34
C GLY A 397 -24.66 -29.94 5.62
N LEU A 398 -23.88 -29.96 4.54
CA LEU A 398 -23.61 -28.84 3.64
C LEU A 398 -24.34 -29.12 2.31
N TYR A 399 -25.66 -28.97 2.30
CA TYR A 399 -26.46 -29.15 1.08
C TYR A 399 -26.24 -27.99 0.09
N TRP A 400 -25.58 -28.29 -1.02
CA TRP A 400 -25.76 -27.59 -2.29
C TRP A 400 -27.11 -28.04 -2.90
N LEU A 401 -28.20 -27.39 -2.52
CA LEU A 401 -29.51 -27.64 -3.13
C LEU A 401 -29.49 -27.13 -4.59
N SER A 402 -29.73 -28.04 -5.54
CA SER A 402 -30.03 -27.70 -6.94
C SER A 402 -31.27 -26.80 -7.03
N PRO A 403 -31.34 -25.85 -7.98
CA PRO A 403 -32.53 -25.03 -8.13
C PRO A 403 -33.62 -25.87 -8.82
N GLN A 404 -34.53 -26.43 -8.02
CA GLN A 404 -35.83 -26.81 -8.55
C GLN A 404 -36.57 -25.52 -8.94
N LYS A 405 -36.85 -25.43 -10.24
CA LYS A 405 -37.90 -24.58 -10.79
C LYS A 405 -39.19 -24.92 -10.06
N GLU A 406 -39.60 -24.02 -9.17
CA GLU A 406 -40.98 -23.57 -8.92
C GLU A 406 -41.07 -23.02 -7.49
N MET A 407 -41.11 -21.69 -7.35
CA MET A 407 -42.05 -21.08 -6.41
C MET A 407 -42.28 -19.60 -6.75
N ASN A 408 -43.55 -19.23 -6.69
CA ASN A 408 -44.18 -17.96 -7.00
C ASN A 408 -43.40 -16.68 -6.63
N GLY A 409 -43.45 -15.71 -7.55
CA GLY A 409 -42.72 -14.44 -7.55
C GLY A 409 -43.09 -13.39 -6.49
N SER A 410 -43.34 -13.78 -5.23
CA SER A 410 -43.40 -12.85 -4.09
C SER A 410 -42.36 -13.10 -3.00
N GLY A 411 -41.78 -14.31 -2.89
CA GLY A 411 -40.91 -14.71 -1.76
C GLY A 411 -39.40 -14.49 -1.94
N THR A 412 -38.90 -14.30 -3.16
CA THR A 412 -37.45 -14.13 -3.42
C THR A 412 -36.84 -12.87 -2.78
N PRO A 413 -37.49 -11.69 -2.80
CA PRO A 413 -36.95 -10.48 -2.17
C PRO A 413 -36.95 -10.56 -0.64
N GLU A 414 -37.98 -11.18 -0.06
CA GLU A 414 -38.14 -11.35 1.38
C GLU A 414 -37.08 -12.32 1.94
N CYS A 415 -36.84 -13.44 1.26
CA CYS A 415 -35.79 -14.38 1.59
C CYS A 415 -34.40 -13.71 1.64
N VAL A 416 -34.07 -12.89 0.64
CA VAL A 416 -32.77 -12.19 0.59
C VAL A 416 -32.63 -11.13 1.70
N GLU A 417 -33.72 -10.42 2.02
CA GLU A 417 -33.69 -9.48 3.15
C GLU A 417 -33.56 -10.22 4.49
N ASN A 418 -34.22 -11.37 4.67
CA ASN A 418 -34.06 -12.20 5.87
C ASN A 418 -32.62 -12.70 6.04
N MET A 419 -31.98 -13.17 4.96
CA MET A 419 -30.56 -13.53 4.97
C MET A 419 -29.67 -12.36 5.37
N LYS A 420 -29.97 -11.15 4.88
CA LYS A 420 -29.24 -9.93 5.24
C LYS A 420 -29.39 -9.60 6.72
N GLN A 421 -30.61 -9.67 7.27
CA GLN A 421 -30.88 -9.36 8.68
C GLN A 421 -30.25 -10.40 9.61
N GLU A 422 -30.30 -11.68 9.27
CA GLU A 422 -29.63 -12.75 10.03
C GLU A 422 -28.11 -12.50 10.10
N LEU A 423 -27.49 -12.18 8.95
CA LEU A 423 -26.06 -11.89 8.89
C LEU A 423 -25.71 -10.62 9.69
N LEU A 424 -26.51 -9.56 9.61
CA LEU A 424 -26.33 -8.35 10.43
C LEU A 424 -26.40 -8.66 11.93
N SER A 425 -27.33 -9.52 12.36
CA SER A 425 -27.45 -9.94 13.76
C SER A 425 -26.21 -10.70 14.24
N GLN A 426 -25.69 -11.62 13.43
CA GLN A 426 -24.48 -12.38 13.77
C GLN A 426 -23.24 -11.49 13.84
N VAL A 427 -23.12 -10.50 12.95
CA VAL A 427 -22.02 -9.53 13.00
C VAL A 427 -22.10 -8.65 14.24
N LYS A 428 -23.30 -8.21 14.66
CA LYS A 428 -23.48 -7.46 15.91
C LYS A 428 -23.12 -8.27 17.15
N GLU A 429 -23.43 -9.57 17.15
CA GLU A 429 -23.06 -10.44 18.27
C GLU A 429 -21.54 -10.61 18.34
N LEU A 430 -20.88 -10.89 17.21
CA LEU A 430 -19.42 -10.94 17.13
C LEU A 430 -18.79 -9.59 17.52
N GLY A 431 -19.40 -8.48 17.11
CA GLY A 431 -18.95 -7.11 17.37
C GLY A 431 -18.67 -6.81 18.85
N LYS A 432 -19.40 -7.44 19.77
CA LYS A 432 -19.20 -7.30 21.21
C LYS A 432 -17.84 -7.82 21.70
N GLU A 433 -17.26 -8.79 20.97
CA GLU A 433 -15.97 -9.40 21.27
C GLU A 433 -14.82 -8.84 20.40
N LEU A 434 -15.15 -8.06 19.36
CA LEU A 434 -14.14 -7.53 18.43
C LEU A 434 -13.28 -6.43 19.09
N PRO A 435 -12.00 -6.32 18.70
CA PRO A 435 -11.12 -5.30 19.24
C PRO A 435 -11.60 -3.89 18.88
N LEU A 436 -11.27 -2.94 19.76
CA LEU A 436 -11.62 -1.54 19.60
C LEU A 436 -10.64 -0.84 18.62
N ASN A 437 -10.83 0.47 18.42
CA ASN A 437 -9.89 1.24 17.61
C ASN A 437 -8.51 1.28 18.28
N THR A 438 -7.54 0.61 17.65
CA THR A 438 -6.16 0.50 18.14
C THR A 438 -5.49 1.84 18.43
N LEU A 439 -5.70 2.87 17.61
CA LEU A 439 -5.06 4.18 17.82
C LEU A 439 -5.61 4.86 19.08
N ASP A 440 -6.93 4.81 19.28
CA ASP A 440 -7.57 5.36 20.48
C ASP A 440 -7.15 4.57 21.73
N GLU A 441 -7.10 3.24 21.66
CA GLU A 441 -6.61 2.39 22.74
C GLU A 441 -5.16 2.68 23.12
N LEU A 442 -4.25 2.80 22.14
CA LEU A 442 -2.85 3.14 22.38
C LEU A 442 -2.72 4.48 23.12
N ILE A 443 -3.45 5.50 22.68
CA ILE A 443 -3.43 6.81 23.32
C ILE A 443 -3.95 6.71 24.76
N ASP A 444 -5.03 5.97 24.99
CA ASP A 444 -5.59 5.73 26.32
C ASP A 444 -4.58 5.01 27.24
N TYR A 445 -3.95 3.92 26.76
CA TYR A 445 -2.95 3.16 27.51
C TYR A 445 -1.73 3.99 27.92
N PHE A 446 -1.31 4.97 27.11
CA PHE A 446 -0.21 5.87 27.44
C PHE A 446 -0.61 7.07 28.32
N GLY A 447 -1.85 7.09 28.84
CA GLY A 447 -2.33 8.14 29.73
C GLY A 447 -3.01 9.31 29.02
N GLY A 448 -3.50 9.07 27.80
CA GLY A 448 -4.31 9.99 27.03
C GLY A 448 -3.52 10.98 26.17
N PRO A 449 -4.23 11.89 25.49
CA PRO A 449 -3.66 12.83 24.54
C PRO A 449 -2.54 13.74 25.05
N GLU A 450 -2.54 14.06 26.33
CA GLU A 450 -1.55 14.96 26.93
C GLU A 450 -0.18 14.29 27.08
N LYS A 451 -0.12 12.96 27.01
CA LYS A 451 1.12 12.18 27.12
C LYS A 451 1.66 11.70 25.78
N VAL A 452 0.81 11.67 24.75
CA VAL A 452 1.14 11.15 23.42
C VAL A 452 1.17 12.26 22.37
N ALA A 453 2.30 12.36 21.67
CA ALA A 453 2.45 13.24 20.52
C ALA A 453 1.86 12.56 19.28
N GLU A 454 0.58 12.85 19.01
CA GLU A 454 -0.15 12.27 17.90
C GLU A 454 0.07 13.09 16.62
N MET A 455 0.74 12.49 15.62
CA MET A 455 1.02 13.10 14.31
C MET A 455 0.38 12.24 13.20
N THR A 456 -0.96 12.27 13.15
CA THR A 456 -1.75 11.51 12.18
C THR A 456 -2.64 12.42 11.33
N GLY A 457 -3.25 11.84 10.29
CA GLY A 457 -4.15 12.58 9.39
C GLY A 457 -5.57 12.78 9.90
N ARG A 458 -5.92 12.20 11.06
CA ARG A 458 -7.30 12.25 11.52
C ARG A 458 -7.69 13.62 12.07
N LYS A 459 -8.91 14.09 11.79
CA LYS A 459 -9.40 15.41 12.24
C LYS A 459 -9.95 15.38 13.67
N GLY A 460 -10.52 14.26 14.08
CA GLY A 460 -10.97 14.03 15.45
C GLY A 460 -10.58 12.66 15.98
N ARG A 461 -10.79 12.46 17.28
CA ARG A 461 -10.43 11.26 18.02
C ARG A 461 -11.43 10.96 19.11
N VAL A 462 -11.40 9.73 19.63
CA VAL A 462 -12.22 9.35 20.77
C VAL A 462 -11.35 9.32 22.02
N VAL A 463 -11.78 9.99 23.09
CA VAL A 463 -11.02 10.10 24.35
C VAL A 463 -11.89 9.63 25.51
N ARG A 464 -11.30 8.84 26.41
CA ARG A 464 -11.93 8.47 27.68
C ARG A 464 -11.65 9.56 28.72
N ARG A 465 -12.70 10.09 29.35
CA ARG A 465 -12.59 11.05 30.45
C ARG A 465 -12.30 10.32 31.77
N PRO A 466 -11.76 11.02 32.79
CA PRO A 466 -11.55 10.44 34.12
C PRO A 466 -12.82 9.84 34.76
N GLY A 467 -14.01 10.34 34.40
CA GLY A 467 -15.30 9.80 34.84
C GLY A 467 -15.77 8.54 34.09
N GLY A 468 -14.94 7.94 33.23
CA GLY A 468 -15.27 6.73 32.45
C GLY A 468 -16.08 6.99 31.17
N SER A 469 -16.68 8.17 31.02
CA SER A 469 -17.40 8.57 29.81
C SER A 469 -16.46 8.72 28.62
N VAL A 470 -16.92 8.30 27.44
CA VAL A 470 -16.18 8.39 26.19
C VAL A 470 -16.73 9.53 25.34
N VAL A 471 -15.86 10.40 24.83
CA VAL A 471 -16.27 11.57 24.04
C VAL A 471 -15.45 11.70 22.77
N PHE A 472 -16.09 12.15 21.69
CA PHE A 472 -15.38 12.54 20.48
C PHE A 472 -14.87 13.97 20.64
N GLU A 473 -13.57 14.17 20.38
CA GLU A 473 -12.94 15.49 20.43
C GLU A 473 -12.28 15.81 19.09
N SER A 474 -12.42 17.06 18.66
CA SER A 474 -11.61 17.59 17.55
C SER A 474 -10.14 17.64 17.97
N ARG A 475 -9.24 17.25 17.06
CA ARG A 475 -7.79 17.47 17.24
C ARG A 475 -7.39 18.90 16.88
N ALA A 476 -8.21 19.62 16.11
CA ALA A 476 -7.94 21.01 15.78
C ALA A 476 -8.08 21.87 17.04
N GLU A 477 -6.96 22.37 17.56
CA GLU A 477 -6.96 23.43 18.57
C GLU A 477 -7.60 24.70 17.96
N GLN A 478 -8.30 25.49 18.77
CA GLN A 478 -9.06 26.67 18.29
C GLN A 478 -8.16 27.59 17.43
N GLY A 479 -8.52 27.76 16.16
CA GLY A 479 -7.82 28.63 15.21
C GLY A 479 -6.63 28.01 14.45
N LEU A 480 -6.31 26.73 14.66
CA LEU A 480 -5.20 26.04 13.98
C LEU A 480 -5.69 25.01 12.95
N SER A 481 -5.00 24.92 11.80
CA SER A 481 -5.22 23.81 10.86
C SER A 481 -4.60 22.52 11.38
N ILE A 482 -5.04 21.36 10.86
CA ILE A 482 -4.53 20.04 11.26
C ILE A 482 -3.01 19.90 11.10
N ASP A 483 -2.44 20.52 10.07
CA ASP A 483 -1.00 20.52 9.81
C ASP A 483 -0.24 21.27 10.91
N HIS A 484 -0.78 22.40 11.37
CA HIS A 484 -0.21 23.14 12.50
C HIS A 484 -0.31 22.35 13.81
N VAL A 485 -1.37 21.55 13.99
CA VAL A 485 -1.48 20.64 15.15
C VAL A 485 -0.37 19.59 15.12
N ASN A 486 -0.14 18.95 13.97
CA ASN A 486 0.95 17.96 13.82
C ASN A 486 2.32 18.60 14.06
N LEU A 487 2.55 19.85 13.62
CA LEU A 487 3.78 20.57 13.89
C LEU A 487 3.97 20.86 15.39
N LYS A 488 2.91 21.26 16.09
CA LYS A 488 2.93 21.51 17.53
C LYS A 488 3.17 20.22 18.33
N GLU A 489 2.57 19.10 17.93
CA GLU A 489 2.81 17.79 18.54
C GLU A 489 4.26 17.31 18.31
N LYS A 490 4.82 17.56 17.12
CA LYS A 490 6.24 17.34 16.83
C LYS A 490 7.11 18.17 17.79
N GLU A 491 6.81 19.45 17.97
CA GLU A 491 7.55 20.32 18.90
C GLU A 491 7.49 19.82 20.34
N ARG A 492 6.30 19.46 20.85
CA ARG A 492 6.12 18.87 22.18
C ARG A 492 6.97 17.61 22.37
N PHE A 493 7.04 16.75 21.36
CA PHE A 493 7.91 15.58 21.39
C PHE A 493 9.40 15.94 21.39
N MET A 494 9.82 16.86 20.51
CA MET A 494 11.22 17.27 20.36
C MET A 494 11.74 18.12 21.53
N ASN A 495 10.84 18.78 22.28
CA ASN A 495 11.15 19.49 23.52
C ASN A 495 11.20 18.55 24.74
N GLY A 496 10.60 17.35 24.62
CA GLY A 496 10.56 16.36 25.70
C GLY A 496 9.34 16.50 26.62
N ASP A 497 8.36 17.32 26.25
CA ASP A 497 7.09 17.45 26.96
C ASP A 497 6.28 16.15 26.86
N LYS A 498 6.41 15.45 25.72
CA LYS A 498 5.86 14.13 25.45
C LYS A 498 6.99 13.18 25.03
N LEU A 499 7.00 11.96 25.58
CA LEU A 499 8.05 10.96 25.30
C LEU A 499 7.61 9.83 24.36
N VAL A 500 6.32 9.78 24.05
CA VAL A 500 5.72 8.85 23.09
C VAL A 500 5.19 9.65 21.92
N ALA A 501 5.61 9.31 20.71
CA ALA A 501 5.05 9.83 19.47
C ALA A 501 4.35 8.72 18.69
N ILE A 502 3.22 9.05 18.07
CA ILE A 502 2.50 8.14 17.18
C ILE A 502 2.41 8.79 15.80
N ILE A 503 2.90 8.10 14.76
CA ILE A 503 2.94 8.61 13.38
C ILE A 503 2.14 7.72 12.42
N SER A 504 1.52 8.36 11.43
CA SER A 504 0.90 7.68 10.28
C SER A 504 1.47 8.15 8.94
N GLU A 505 1.43 7.30 7.90
CA GLU A 505 1.90 7.68 6.55
C GLU A 505 1.23 8.96 6.03
N ALA A 506 -0.08 9.10 6.22
CA ALA A 506 -0.88 10.23 5.73
C ALA A 506 -0.45 11.62 6.22
N SER A 507 0.27 11.71 7.34
CA SER A 507 0.69 13.01 7.90
C SER A 507 2.14 13.07 8.35
N SER A 508 2.93 12.05 8.05
CA SER A 508 4.36 12.02 8.37
C SER A 508 5.25 12.66 7.29
N SER A 509 4.68 13.10 6.16
CA SER A 509 5.43 13.76 5.09
C SER A 509 6.11 15.02 5.61
N GLY A 510 7.44 15.05 5.54
CA GLY A 510 8.28 16.12 6.10
C GLY A 510 8.55 16.07 7.60
N ILE A 511 7.87 15.23 8.39
CA ILE A 511 8.12 15.15 9.84
C ILE A 511 9.46 14.47 10.13
N SER A 512 10.17 15.02 11.12
CA SER A 512 11.52 14.63 11.54
C SER A 512 11.54 14.54 13.08
N LEU A 513 11.81 13.33 13.59
CA LEU A 513 11.74 12.94 15.00
C LEU A 513 13.05 12.35 15.53
N GLN A 514 14.15 12.45 14.78
CA GLN A 514 15.46 11.98 15.25
C GLN A 514 15.87 12.66 16.56
N ALA A 515 16.82 12.06 17.28
CA ALA A 515 17.48 12.70 18.42
C ALA A 515 18.45 13.78 17.93
N ASP A 516 17.93 14.88 17.36
CA ASP A 516 18.71 15.94 16.73
C ASP A 516 19.59 16.69 17.77
N ARG A 517 20.84 16.99 17.41
CA ARG A 517 21.77 17.74 18.27
C ARG A 517 21.26 19.13 18.65
N ARG A 518 20.35 19.71 17.89
CA ARG A 518 19.81 21.07 18.10
C ARG A 518 18.60 21.12 19.03
N VAL A 519 17.96 19.98 19.31
CA VAL A 519 16.75 19.95 20.13
C VAL A 519 17.05 19.54 21.57
N LYS A 520 16.14 19.89 22.49
CA LYS A 520 16.26 19.57 23.92
C LYS A 520 16.14 18.07 24.19
N ASN A 521 15.19 17.38 23.54
CA ASN A 521 14.99 15.94 23.74
C ASN A 521 15.96 15.13 22.89
N GLN A 522 17.14 14.84 23.44
CA GLN A 522 18.19 14.03 22.78
C GLN A 522 18.18 12.55 23.19
N LYS A 523 17.16 12.09 23.90
CA LYS A 523 17.04 10.67 24.32
C LYS A 523 17.05 9.73 23.11
N ARG A 524 17.66 8.54 23.26
CA ARG A 524 17.70 7.55 22.16
C ARG A 524 16.29 7.20 21.71
N ARG A 525 16.07 7.13 20.40
CA ARG A 525 14.77 6.81 19.80
C ARG A 525 14.62 5.30 19.67
N VAL A 526 13.48 4.78 20.13
CA VAL A 526 13.03 3.43 19.86
C VAL A 526 11.82 3.53 18.94
N HIS A 527 11.98 3.14 17.69
CA HIS A 527 10.94 3.17 16.68
C HIS A 527 10.29 1.78 16.60
N MET A 528 9.06 1.69 17.10
CA MET A 528 8.25 0.48 17.10
C MET A 528 7.26 0.51 15.93
N THR A 529 7.39 -0.41 14.98
CA THR A 529 6.47 -0.52 13.85
C THR A 529 5.37 -1.52 14.17
N LEU A 530 4.19 -1.01 14.52
CA LEU A 530 3.01 -1.82 14.83
C LEU A 530 2.36 -2.37 13.55
N GLU A 531 2.33 -1.57 12.50
CA GLU A 531 1.75 -1.94 11.21
C GLU A 531 2.82 -1.80 10.13
N LEU A 532 3.32 -2.94 9.64
CA LEU A 532 4.33 -2.95 8.59
C LEU A 532 3.75 -2.41 7.28
N PRO A 533 4.42 -1.44 6.63
CA PRO A 533 4.03 -0.99 5.31
C PRO A 533 4.09 -2.12 4.29
N TRP A 534 3.20 -2.08 3.30
CA TRP A 534 3.12 -3.08 2.22
C TRP A 534 4.32 -3.05 1.28
N SER A 535 5.03 -1.93 1.21
CA SER A 535 6.24 -1.80 0.41
C SER A 535 7.43 -1.45 1.29
N ALA A 536 8.57 -2.05 0.97
CA ALA A 536 9.79 -1.81 1.71
C ALA A 536 10.27 -0.35 1.61
N ASP A 537 10.05 0.30 0.47
CA ASP A 537 10.41 1.71 0.31
C ASP A 537 9.60 2.62 1.24
N ARG A 538 8.31 2.31 1.48
CA ARG A 538 7.51 3.03 2.48
C ARG A 538 8.02 2.78 3.90
N ALA A 539 8.46 1.57 4.21
CA ALA A 539 9.08 1.26 5.50
C ALA A 539 10.37 2.06 5.71
N ILE A 540 11.24 2.15 4.70
CA ILE A 540 12.46 2.98 4.76
C ILE A 540 12.11 4.46 4.96
N GLN A 541 11.10 4.98 4.24
CA GLN A 541 10.65 6.36 4.40
C GLN A 541 10.14 6.63 5.83
N GLN A 542 9.55 5.62 6.47
CA GLN A 542 9.13 5.68 7.87
C GLN A 542 10.33 5.66 8.83
N PHE A 543 11.36 4.84 8.58
CA PHE A 543 12.59 4.83 9.37
C PHE A 543 13.37 6.15 9.24
N GLY A 544 13.35 6.75 8.05
CA GLY A 544 13.90 8.08 7.82
C GLY A 544 13.24 9.20 8.64
N ARG A 545 12.14 8.93 9.36
CA ARG A 545 11.56 9.88 10.33
C ARG A 545 12.35 9.94 11.62
N THR A 546 13.04 8.87 12.00
CA THR A 546 13.83 8.78 13.24
C THR A 546 15.34 8.68 13.00
N HIS A 547 15.77 8.49 11.75
CA HIS A 547 17.19 8.30 11.38
C HIS A 547 17.68 9.39 10.41
N ARG A 548 18.60 10.26 10.86
CA ARG A 548 19.19 11.38 10.09
C ARG A 548 20.63 11.65 10.52
N SER A 549 21.44 12.30 9.67
CA SER A 549 22.87 12.53 9.92
C SER A 549 23.18 13.36 11.17
N ASN A 550 22.35 14.35 11.53
CA ASN A 550 22.60 15.25 12.67
C ASN A 550 22.08 14.72 14.03
N GLN A 551 22.00 13.40 14.19
CA GLN A 551 21.50 12.77 15.42
C GLN A 551 22.61 12.54 16.45
N VAL A 552 22.27 12.60 17.74
CA VAL A 552 23.16 12.30 18.88
C VAL A 552 23.35 10.80 19.03
N SER A 553 22.31 10.02 18.76
CA SER A 553 22.30 8.56 18.90
C SER A 553 21.52 7.93 17.75
N ALA A 554 22.01 6.81 17.24
CA ALA A 554 21.27 5.99 16.29
C ALA A 554 20.03 5.34 16.92
N PRO A 555 18.90 5.25 16.19
CA PRO A 555 17.67 4.66 16.69
C PRO A 555 17.77 3.13 16.85
N GLU A 556 16.88 2.59 17.68
CA GLU A 556 16.57 1.15 17.73
C GLU A 556 15.24 0.92 17.03
N TYR A 557 15.16 -0.08 16.16
CA TYR A 557 13.94 -0.45 15.45
C TYR A 557 13.40 -1.76 16.00
N ILE A 558 12.11 -1.79 16.32
CA ILE A 558 11.39 -2.99 16.76
C ILE A 558 10.21 -3.21 15.82
N PHE A 559 10.20 -4.35 15.13
CA PHE A 559 9.12 -4.78 14.26
C PHE A 559 8.21 -5.74 15.00
N LEU A 560 6.92 -5.41 15.09
CA LEU A 560 5.95 -6.26 15.76
C LEU A 560 5.20 -7.09 14.72
N ILE A 561 5.35 -8.41 14.79
CA ILE A 561 4.69 -9.37 13.88
C ILE A 561 3.94 -10.37 14.73
N SER A 562 2.69 -10.68 14.39
CA SER A 562 1.96 -11.76 15.04
C SER A 562 2.44 -13.13 14.54
N GLU A 563 2.16 -14.19 15.29
CA GLU A 563 2.39 -15.57 14.83
C GLU A 563 1.53 -15.97 13.61
N LEU A 564 0.59 -15.11 13.18
CA LEU A 564 -0.26 -15.35 12.01
C LEU A 564 0.59 -15.34 10.73
N ALA A 565 0.58 -16.47 10.02
CA ALA A 565 1.33 -16.63 8.78
C ALA A 565 1.10 -15.52 7.74
N GLY A 566 -0.10 -14.93 7.70
CA GLY A 566 -0.44 -13.87 6.76
C GLY A 566 0.32 -12.56 7.01
N GLU A 567 0.80 -12.30 8.23
CA GLU A 567 1.65 -11.15 8.53
C GLU A 567 3.15 -11.40 8.24
N ARG A 568 3.61 -12.66 8.32
CA ARG A 568 5.04 -13.02 8.15
C ARG A 568 5.61 -12.59 6.79
N ARG A 569 4.77 -12.51 5.74
CA ARG A 569 5.16 -12.00 4.41
C ARG A 569 5.57 -10.52 4.42
N PHE A 570 4.89 -9.64 5.15
CA PHE A 570 5.25 -8.21 5.12
C PHE A 570 6.59 -7.95 5.75
N ALA A 571 6.92 -8.73 6.78
CA ALA A 571 8.22 -8.67 7.43
C ALA A 571 9.36 -9.04 6.49
N SER A 572 9.16 -10.00 5.59
CA SER A 572 10.20 -10.46 4.67
C SER A 572 10.57 -9.44 3.61
N ILE A 573 9.57 -8.74 3.07
CA ILE A 573 9.75 -7.68 2.08
C ILE A 573 10.58 -6.54 2.69
N VAL A 574 10.22 -6.12 3.91
CA VAL A 574 10.94 -5.08 4.64
C VAL A 574 12.35 -5.52 5.00
N ALA A 575 12.51 -6.75 5.48
CA ALA A 575 13.81 -7.28 5.89
C ALA A 575 14.82 -7.40 4.74
N LYS A 576 14.41 -7.93 3.59
CA LYS A 576 15.27 -8.00 2.38
C LYS A 576 15.78 -6.62 1.99
N ARG A 577 14.93 -5.60 2.13
CA ARG A 577 15.32 -4.23 1.77
C ARG A 577 16.29 -3.64 2.79
N LEU A 578 16.09 -3.89 4.09
CA LEU A 578 17.04 -3.52 5.14
C LEU A 578 18.40 -4.21 4.94
N GLU A 579 18.40 -5.46 4.49
CA GLU A 579 19.61 -6.20 4.12
C GLU A 579 20.32 -5.55 2.93
N SER A 580 19.60 -5.24 1.85
CA SER A 580 20.16 -4.55 0.67
C SER A 580 20.72 -3.15 0.97
N LEU A 581 20.28 -2.52 2.06
CA LEU A 581 20.78 -1.21 2.51
C LEU A 581 22.01 -1.32 3.42
N GLY A 582 22.53 -2.53 3.65
CA GLY A 582 23.65 -2.77 4.56
C GLY A 582 23.30 -2.57 6.04
N ALA A 583 22.00 -2.45 6.36
CA ALA A 583 21.53 -2.19 7.72
C ALA A 583 21.59 -3.45 8.61
N LEU A 584 21.63 -4.62 7.98
CA LEU A 584 21.76 -5.93 8.63
C LEU A 584 23.17 -6.54 8.47
N THR A 585 24.14 -5.82 7.86
CA THR A 585 25.41 -6.41 7.43
C THR A 585 26.65 -5.98 8.23
N HIS A 586 26.52 -5.34 9.40
CA HIS A 586 27.70 -4.95 10.21
C HIS A 586 27.90 -5.77 11.49
N GLY A 587 29.02 -6.51 11.51
CA GLY A 587 29.92 -6.68 12.65
C GLY A 587 29.59 -7.71 13.72
N ASP A 588 28.31 -8.01 13.99
CA ASP A 588 27.95 -8.93 15.07
C ASP A 588 26.99 -10.02 14.60
N ARG A 589 27.51 -10.88 13.70
CA ARG A 589 26.85 -12.12 13.30
C ARG A 589 26.56 -13.07 14.47
N ARG A 590 27.14 -12.84 15.65
CA ARG A 590 26.89 -13.64 16.86
C ARG A 590 25.50 -13.43 17.46
N ALA A 591 24.77 -12.38 17.08
CA ALA A 591 23.36 -12.23 17.44
C ALA A 591 22.38 -12.78 16.38
N THR A 592 22.88 -13.25 15.23
CA THR A 592 22.07 -13.67 14.07
C THR A 592 22.17 -15.16 13.72
N GLU A 593 22.51 -16.03 14.67
CA GLU A 593 22.11 -17.44 14.53
C GLU A 593 20.57 -17.57 14.53
N SER A 594 19.88 -16.60 15.13
CA SER A 594 18.43 -16.46 15.07
C SER A 594 17.98 -15.57 13.91
N ARG A 595 17.57 -16.23 12.82
CA ARG A 595 16.62 -15.76 11.78
C ARG A 595 17.23 -14.91 10.65
N ASP A 596 17.85 -15.60 9.71
CA ASP A 596 17.96 -15.20 8.30
C ASP A 596 16.56 -14.80 7.76
N LEU A 597 16.36 -13.51 7.54
CA LEU A 597 15.07 -12.93 7.15
C LEU A 597 14.79 -13.07 5.65
N SER A 598 15.80 -13.45 4.86
CA SER A 598 15.66 -13.72 3.42
C SER A 598 14.75 -14.93 3.14
N LYS A 599 14.63 -15.85 4.10
CA LYS A 599 13.82 -17.09 4.07
C LYS A 599 12.34 -16.87 3.75
N TYR A 600 11.82 -15.65 3.93
CA TYR A 600 10.40 -15.36 3.77
C TYR A 600 10.07 -14.60 2.48
N ASN A 601 11.02 -14.41 1.54
CA ASN A 601 10.77 -13.70 0.28
C ASN A 601 10.09 -14.60 -0.78
N PHE A 602 8.77 -14.52 -0.87
CA PHE A 602 7.97 -15.32 -1.80
C PHE A 602 7.77 -14.66 -3.18
N GLU A 603 8.05 -13.36 -3.35
CA GLU A 603 7.84 -12.64 -4.62
C GLU A 603 9.01 -12.88 -5.60
N ASN A 604 9.23 -14.15 -5.93
CA ASN A 604 10.25 -14.57 -6.88
C ASN A 604 9.72 -15.75 -7.73
N LYS A 605 10.53 -16.21 -8.69
CA LYS A 605 10.19 -17.35 -9.56
C LYS A 605 9.87 -18.63 -8.76
N TYR A 606 10.43 -18.78 -7.56
CA TYR A 606 10.22 -19.95 -6.70
C TYR A 606 8.89 -19.89 -5.96
N GLY A 607 8.47 -18.73 -5.44
CA GLY A 607 7.20 -18.61 -4.73
C GLY A 607 6.00 -18.82 -5.65
N ILE A 608 6.08 -18.37 -6.91
CA ILE A 608 5.04 -18.62 -7.92
C ILE A 608 4.94 -20.11 -8.22
N LYS A 609 6.09 -20.78 -8.43
CA LYS A 609 6.15 -22.23 -8.65
C LYS A 609 5.67 -23.03 -7.44
N ALA A 610 6.04 -22.61 -6.23
CA ALA A 610 5.63 -23.25 -4.99
C ALA A 610 4.11 -23.16 -4.82
N LEU A 611 3.53 -21.98 -5.05
CA LEU A 611 2.08 -21.77 -4.96
C LEU A 611 1.32 -22.63 -5.97
N ASP A 612 1.74 -22.63 -7.24
CA ASP A 612 1.12 -23.49 -8.26
C ASP A 612 1.20 -24.97 -7.85
N LYS A 613 2.34 -25.43 -7.34
CA LYS A 613 2.50 -26.81 -6.88
C LYS A 613 1.60 -27.16 -5.69
N VAL A 614 1.54 -26.29 -4.68
CA VAL A 614 0.67 -26.47 -3.50
C VAL A 614 -0.79 -26.54 -3.89
N LEU A 615 -1.26 -25.59 -4.72
CA LEU A 615 -2.64 -25.57 -5.18
C LEU A 615 -2.98 -26.80 -6.03
N ARG A 616 -2.06 -27.25 -6.90
CA ARG A 616 -2.25 -28.52 -7.66
C ARG A 616 -2.36 -29.70 -6.72
N THR A 617 -1.47 -29.85 -5.75
CA THR A 617 -1.51 -30.97 -4.81
C THR A 617 -2.80 -30.99 -4.01
N ILE A 618 -3.25 -29.84 -3.48
CA ILE A 618 -4.48 -29.76 -2.67
C ILE A 618 -5.74 -30.04 -3.52
N PHE A 619 -5.83 -29.50 -4.74
CA PHE A 619 -7.05 -29.62 -5.56
C PHE A 619 -7.10 -30.87 -6.45
N GLN A 620 -5.95 -31.33 -6.95
CA GLN A 620 -5.82 -32.44 -7.92
C GLN A 620 -5.34 -33.74 -7.29
N GLN A 621 -4.99 -33.75 -6.00
CA GLN A 621 -4.43 -34.90 -5.29
C GLN A 621 -3.20 -35.49 -6.00
N THR A 622 -2.37 -34.63 -6.60
CA THR A 622 -1.08 -35.06 -7.17
C THR A 622 -0.11 -35.45 -6.06
N GLU A 623 0.83 -36.34 -6.38
CA GLU A 623 1.84 -36.81 -5.42
C GLU A 623 2.61 -35.63 -4.81
N SER A 624 2.56 -35.52 -3.47
CA SER A 624 3.36 -34.53 -2.76
C SER A 624 4.79 -35.03 -2.60
N LYS A 625 5.77 -34.18 -2.89
CA LYS A 625 7.19 -34.44 -2.61
C LYS A 625 7.65 -33.91 -1.25
N VAL A 626 6.74 -33.28 -0.51
CA VAL A 626 6.98 -32.60 0.76
C VAL A 626 5.98 -33.17 1.77
N PRO A 627 6.43 -33.63 2.95
CA PRO A 627 5.53 -34.17 3.95
C PRO A 627 4.57 -33.09 4.45
N VAL A 628 3.38 -33.51 4.91
CA VAL A 628 2.48 -32.59 5.62
C VAL A 628 3.12 -32.11 6.93
N PRO A 629 2.75 -30.93 7.44
CA PRO A 629 3.29 -30.42 8.70
C PRO A 629 3.14 -31.43 9.84
N LYS A 630 4.23 -31.73 10.56
CA LYS A 630 4.27 -32.76 11.63
C LYS A 630 3.26 -32.54 12.76
N ILE A 631 2.79 -31.30 12.93
CA ILE A 631 1.79 -30.93 13.94
C ILE A 631 0.42 -31.53 13.60
N TYR A 632 0.17 -31.84 12.33
CA TYR A 632 -1.08 -32.44 11.87
C TYR A 632 -1.10 -33.95 12.13
N GLN A 633 -2.12 -34.42 12.86
CA GLN A 633 -2.17 -35.81 13.36
C GLN A 633 -3.13 -36.73 12.58
N GLU A 634 -4.03 -36.16 11.77
CA GLU A 634 -5.13 -36.91 11.13
C GLU A 634 -4.75 -37.53 9.77
N GLY A 635 -3.47 -37.47 9.40
CA GLY A 635 -2.91 -38.06 8.19
C GLY A 635 -3.05 -37.20 6.92
N ASP A 636 -2.26 -37.51 5.90
CA ASP A 636 -2.10 -36.68 4.70
C ASP A 636 -3.41 -36.45 3.93
N ALA A 637 -4.25 -37.49 3.81
CA ALA A 637 -5.52 -37.38 3.09
C ALA A 637 -6.50 -36.41 3.76
N ALA A 638 -6.58 -36.45 5.10
CA ALA A 638 -7.41 -35.53 5.88
C ALA A 638 -6.88 -34.10 5.74
N PHE A 639 -5.55 -33.92 5.81
CA PHE A 639 -4.91 -32.62 5.63
C PHE A 639 -5.30 -31.97 4.30
N PHE A 640 -5.13 -32.68 3.18
CA PHE A 640 -5.44 -32.12 1.86
C PHE A 640 -6.94 -31.84 1.69
N SER A 641 -7.81 -32.69 2.25
CA SER A 641 -9.26 -32.46 2.25
C SER A 641 -9.63 -31.19 3.02
N GLU A 642 -9.07 -31.03 4.23
CA GLU A 642 -9.32 -29.86 5.08
C GLU A 642 -8.76 -28.57 4.48
N MET A 643 -7.54 -28.60 3.94
CA MET A 643 -6.95 -27.45 3.27
C MET A 643 -7.73 -27.06 2.01
N LYS A 644 -8.28 -28.04 1.27
CA LYS A 644 -9.18 -27.78 0.14
C LYS A 644 -10.44 -27.05 0.57
N GLN A 645 -11.10 -27.49 1.64
CA GLN A 645 -12.29 -26.80 2.18
C GLN A 645 -11.94 -25.39 2.69
N SER A 646 -10.78 -25.25 3.33
CA SER A 646 -10.27 -23.97 3.82
C SER A 646 -10.08 -22.98 2.66
N LEU A 647 -9.40 -23.37 1.59
CA LEU A 647 -9.19 -22.53 0.40
C LEU A 647 -10.52 -22.13 -0.25
N LEU A 648 -11.47 -23.05 -0.37
CA LEU A 648 -12.81 -22.75 -0.90
C LEU A 648 -13.56 -21.73 -0.04
N SER A 649 -13.44 -21.82 1.30
CA SER A 649 -14.09 -20.91 2.25
C SER A 649 -13.63 -19.45 2.13
N VAL A 650 -12.41 -19.23 1.61
CA VAL A 650 -11.84 -17.89 1.33
C VAL A 650 -11.84 -17.53 -0.16
N GLY A 651 -12.61 -18.28 -0.95
CA GLY A 651 -12.84 -18.01 -2.37
C GLY A 651 -11.63 -18.28 -3.27
N ILE A 652 -10.75 -19.19 -2.87
CA ILE A 652 -9.69 -19.74 -3.73
C ILE A 652 -10.21 -21.08 -4.28
N SER A 653 -10.41 -21.15 -5.60
CA SER A 653 -10.98 -22.32 -6.28
C SER A 653 -10.28 -22.60 -7.61
N CYS A 654 -10.41 -23.83 -8.11
CA CYS A 654 -9.97 -24.22 -9.45
C CYS A 654 -11.13 -24.23 -10.45
N LYS A 655 -10.87 -23.87 -11.73
CA LYS A 655 -11.80 -24.12 -12.83
C LYS A 655 -11.75 -25.59 -13.27
N GLU A 656 -12.85 -26.05 -13.88
CA GLU A 656 -13.06 -27.41 -14.35
C GLU A 656 -12.57 -27.67 -15.80
N MET A 657 -12.43 -28.97 -16.10
CA MET A 657 -11.93 -29.67 -17.30
C MET A 657 -12.34 -29.09 -18.66
N ARG A 658 -11.35 -28.76 -19.49
CA ARG A 658 -11.44 -29.02 -20.95
C ARG A 658 -10.25 -29.89 -21.32
N TYR A 659 -10.50 -31.06 -21.90
CA TYR A 659 -9.49 -31.99 -22.42
C TYR A 659 -8.56 -32.68 -21.40
N GLY A 660 -9.06 -33.08 -20.22
CA GLY A 660 -8.29 -33.93 -19.30
C GLY A 660 -7.17 -33.22 -18.51
N PHE A 661 -6.99 -31.90 -18.70
CA PHE A 661 -6.05 -31.08 -17.93
C PHE A 661 -6.80 -30.03 -17.11
N MET A 662 -6.65 -30.07 -15.79
CA MET A 662 -7.09 -28.98 -14.91
C MET A 662 -6.18 -27.76 -15.11
N THR A 663 -6.76 -26.66 -15.57
CA THR A 663 -6.07 -25.37 -15.58
C THR A 663 -6.37 -24.69 -14.24
N MET A 664 -5.36 -24.51 -13.38
CA MET A 664 -5.47 -23.62 -12.22
C MET A 664 -5.99 -22.26 -12.68
N GLU A 665 -6.67 -21.48 -11.82
CA GLU A 665 -6.77 -20.04 -12.10
C GLU A 665 -5.34 -19.57 -12.40
N LYS A 666 -5.08 -19.13 -13.63
CA LYS A 666 -3.82 -18.43 -13.99
C LYS A 666 -3.63 -17.15 -13.16
N ASP A 667 -4.60 -16.84 -12.27
CA ASP A 667 -4.87 -15.57 -11.65
C ASP A 667 -4.81 -15.63 -10.11
N CYS A 668 -4.34 -16.73 -9.50
CA CYS A 668 -4.02 -16.74 -8.06
C CYS A 668 -2.59 -16.26 -7.83
N SER A 669 -2.41 -14.94 -7.76
CA SER A 669 -1.14 -14.34 -7.35
C SER A 669 -0.83 -14.68 -5.89
N ILE A 670 0.46 -14.67 -5.54
CA ILE A 670 0.92 -14.83 -4.14
C ILE A 670 0.25 -13.79 -3.24
N THR A 671 0.07 -12.57 -3.76
CA THR A 671 -0.66 -11.50 -3.08
C THR A 671 -2.09 -11.89 -2.76
N LYS A 672 -2.82 -12.43 -3.73
CA LYS A 672 -4.20 -12.91 -3.53
C LYS A 672 -4.21 -14.04 -2.50
N PHE A 673 -3.38 -15.07 -2.67
CA PHE A 673 -3.29 -16.21 -1.77
C PHE A 673 -3.12 -15.80 -0.31
N LEU A 674 -2.10 -14.99 -0.01
CA LEU A 674 -1.80 -14.58 1.36
C LEU A 674 -2.87 -13.67 1.97
N ASN A 675 -3.43 -12.74 1.18
CA ASN A 675 -4.51 -11.87 1.65
C ASN A 675 -5.81 -12.63 1.95
N ARG A 676 -6.06 -13.74 1.25
CA ARG A 676 -7.21 -14.62 1.53
C ARG A 676 -6.98 -15.55 2.69
N MET A 677 -5.75 -16.03 2.85
CA MET A 677 -5.36 -16.90 3.96
C MET A 677 -5.58 -16.24 5.34
N LEU A 678 -5.53 -14.91 5.44
CA LEU A 678 -5.92 -14.17 6.65
C LEU A 678 -7.34 -14.50 7.12
N GLY A 679 -8.24 -14.90 6.22
CA GLY A 679 -9.62 -15.25 6.56
C GLY A 679 -9.82 -16.66 7.10
N LEU A 680 -8.76 -17.44 7.28
CA LEU A 680 -8.81 -18.79 7.83
C LEU A 680 -8.66 -18.77 9.35
N GLU A 681 -9.09 -19.84 10.00
CA GLU A 681 -8.77 -20.08 11.40
C GLU A 681 -7.25 -20.14 11.61
N VAL A 682 -6.77 -19.70 12.77
CA VAL A 682 -5.34 -19.48 13.06
C VAL A 682 -4.50 -20.73 12.77
N ASP A 683 -4.96 -21.90 13.23
CA ASP A 683 -4.23 -23.16 13.05
C ASP A 683 -4.19 -23.59 11.58
N LYS A 684 -5.32 -23.49 10.87
CA LYS A 684 -5.41 -23.81 9.44
C LYS A 684 -4.54 -22.88 8.60
N GLN A 685 -4.51 -21.60 8.93
CA GLN A 685 -3.64 -20.61 8.31
C GLN A 685 -2.17 -20.99 8.47
N ASN A 686 -1.75 -21.33 9.70
CA ASN A 686 -0.36 -21.64 10.00
C ASN A 686 0.08 -22.97 9.37
N LEU A 687 -0.78 -23.99 9.40
CA LEU A 687 -0.54 -25.29 8.75
C LEU A 687 -0.41 -25.16 7.22
N LEU A 688 -1.35 -24.46 6.57
CA LEU A 688 -1.32 -24.23 5.12
C LEU A 688 -0.05 -23.47 4.71
N PHE A 689 0.30 -22.44 5.46
CA PHE A 689 1.48 -21.65 5.17
C PHE A 689 2.77 -22.41 5.41
N GLN A 690 2.84 -23.23 6.47
CA GLN A 690 4.00 -24.09 6.71
C GLN A 690 4.22 -25.04 5.54
N TYR A 691 3.17 -25.72 5.06
CA TYR A 691 3.25 -26.59 3.89
C TYR A 691 3.70 -25.85 2.62
N PHE A 692 3.22 -24.61 2.43
CA PHE A 692 3.67 -23.75 1.34
C PHE A 692 5.16 -23.39 1.47
N ASN A 693 5.61 -23.03 2.67
CA ASN A 693 7.00 -22.68 2.94
C ASN A 693 7.94 -23.88 2.73
N ASP A 694 7.57 -25.06 3.24
CA ASP A 694 8.34 -26.29 3.06
C ASP A 694 8.44 -26.67 1.57
N THR A 695 7.37 -26.41 0.79
CA THR A 695 7.38 -26.59 -0.67
C THR A 695 8.29 -25.60 -1.38
N PHE A 696 8.29 -24.35 -0.92
CA PHE A 696 9.18 -23.31 -1.43
C PHE A 696 10.65 -23.65 -1.18
N ASP A 697 11.00 -24.03 0.05
CA ASP A 697 12.35 -24.42 0.45
C ASP A 697 12.83 -25.65 -0.34
N TYR A 698 11.96 -26.66 -0.50
CA TYR A 698 12.27 -27.84 -1.33
C TYR A 698 12.64 -27.47 -2.77
N LEU A 699 11.93 -26.53 -3.39
CA LEU A 699 12.21 -26.11 -4.77
C LEU A 699 13.53 -25.34 -4.89
N ILE A 700 13.85 -24.51 -3.90
CA ILE A 700 15.14 -23.81 -3.84
C ILE A 700 16.27 -24.82 -3.68
N GLU A 701 16.18 -25.73 -2.71
CA GLU A 701 17.23 -26.71 -2.44
C GLU A 701 17.45 -27.67 -3.60
N ARG A 702 16.39 -28.05 -4.32
CA ARG A 702 16.51 -28.83 -5.54
C ARG A 702 17.26 -28.07 -6.64
N ASP A 703 16.87 -26.83 -6.91
CA ASP A 703 17.53 -26.04 -7.95
C ASP A 703 18.98 -25.68 -7.57
N LYS A 704 19.30 -25.55 -6.26
CA LYS A 704 20.68 -25.41 -5.77
C LYS A 704 21.51 -26.65 -6.09
N LYS A 705 20.98 -27.84 -5.78
CA LYS A 705 21.63 -29.13 -6.13
C LYS A 705 21.81 -29.31 -7.63
N ASP A 706 20.87 -28.83 -8.43
CA ASP A 706 20.92 -28.92 -9.89
C ASP A 706 21.79 -27.82 -10.54
N GLY A 707 22.41 -26.92 -9.76
CA GLY A 707 23.20 -25.79 -10.27
C GLY A 707 22.38 -24.73 -11.03
N LYS A 708 21.05 -24.72 -10.87
CA LYS A 708 20.10 -23.82 -11.54
C LYS A 708 19.61 -22.68 -10.66
N TYR A 709 20.04 -22.67 -9.40
CA TYR A 709 19.70 -21.61 -8.45
C TYR A 709 20.49 -20.35 -8.79
N ASP A 710 19.75 -19.31 -9.14
CA ASP A 710 20.30 -17.99 -9.41
C ASP A 710 20.18 -17.18 -8.12
N MET A 711 21.32 -16.93 -7.47
CA MET A 711 21.42 -16.12 -6.25
C MET A 711 21.28 -14.61 -6.53
N GLY A 712 21.20 -14.21 -7.81
CA GLY A 712 21.33 -12.83 -8.22
C GLY A 712 22.75 -12.31 -8.02
N ILE A 713 22.92 -11.01 -8.25
CA ILE A 713 24.19 -10.31 -8.01
C ILE A 713 24.29 -10.04 -6.51
N LEU A 714 25.33 -10.56 -5.87
CA LEU A 714 25.69 -10.29 -4.48
C LEU A 714 26.85 -9.31 -4.45
N ASP A 715 26.69 -8.20 -3.74
CA ASP A 715 27.81 -7.32 -3.43
C ASP A 715 28.76 -8.06 -2.50
N LEU A 716 30.00 -8.29 -2.94
CA LEU A 716 31.07 -8.78 -2.09
C LEU A 716 31.38 -7.67 -1.07
N ALA A 717 30.92 -7.85 0.16
CA ALA A 717 31.25 -6.94 1.25
C ALA A 717 32.77 -6.95 1.49
N PRO A 718 33.40 -5.80 1.79
CA PRO A 718 34.79 -5.77 2.20
C PRO A 718 34.97 -6.62 3.48
N GLY A 719 35.84 -7.63 3.43
CA GLY A 719 36.11 -8.56 4.54
C GLY A 719 35.85 -10.05 4.23
N ILE A 720 35.50 -10.42 3.00
CA ILE A 720 35.59 -11.81 2.52
C ILE A 720 37.00 -11.99 1.93
N ASP A 721 37.99 -12.26 2.78
CA ASP A 721 39.38 -12.45 2.37
C ASP A 721 39.68 -13.87 1.85
N GLU A 722 38.67 -14.75 1.77
CA GLU A 722 38.82 -16.12 1.29
C GLU A 722 37.91 -16.35 0.09
N ILE A 723 38.37 -15.87 -1.07
CA ILE A 723 37.88 -16.35 -2.37
C ILE A 723 38.69 -17.61 -2.67
N TYR A 724 38.08 -18.79 -2.56
CA TYR A 724 38.69 -20.02 -3.05
C TYR A 724 38.43 -20.13 -4.56
N GLU A 725 39.50 -20.16 -5.34
CA GLU A 725 39.41 -20.62 -6.72
C GLU A 725 39.17 -22.14 -6.68
N GLU A 726 37.99 -22.60 -7.12
CA GLU A 726 37.80 -24.02 -7.37
C GLU A 726 38.74 -24.46 -8.50
N SER A 727 39.70 -25.31 -8.17
CA SER A 727 40.69 -25.81 -9.12
C SER A 727 40.00 -26.58 -10.24
N LYS A 728 40.13 -26.09 -11.47
CA LYS A 728 39.61 -26.72 -12.68
C LYS A 728 40.60 -27.78 -13.18
N GLU A 729 40.21 -29.06 -13.18
CA GLU A 729 40.92 -30.08 -13.96
C GLU A 729 40.24 -30.28 -15.32
N VAL A 730 41.00 -30.07 -16.39
CA VAL A 730 40.55 -30.29 -17.77
C VAL A 730 40.95 -31.70 -18.18
N PHE A 731 39.96 -32.59 -18.35
CA PHE A 731 40.20 -33.90 -18.94
C PHE A 731 39.98 -33.85 -20.45
N LEU A 732 41.03 -34.14 -21.21
CA LEU A 732 40.95 -34.34 -22.65
C LEU A 732 40.58 -35.80 -22.92
N THR A 733 39.41 -36.06 -23.50
CA THR A 733 39.07 -37.38 -24.02
C THR A 733 39.88 -37.64 -25.30
N PRO A 734 40.63 -38.75 -25.40
CA PRO A 734 41.31 -39.11 -26.64
C PRO A 734 40.27 -39.57 -27.67
N GLY A 735 40.11 -38.81 -28.76
CA GLY A 735 39.45 -39.30 -29.97
C GLY A 735 38.12 -38.63 -30.36
N HIS A 736 38.15 -37.35 -30.72
CA HIS A 736 37.62 -36.82 -32.01
C HIS A 736 37.72 -35.28 -31.99
N PRO A 737 38.21 -34.60 -33.05
CA PRO A 737 38.64 -33.19 -32.93
C PRO A 737 37.52 -32.14 -32.97
N GLN A 738 36.24 -32.53 -33.03
CA GLN A 738 35.18 -31.57 -33.35
C GLN A 738 33.92 -31.56 -32.47
N ASP A 739 33.74 -32.45 -31.49
CA ASP A 739 32.57 -32.35 -30.61
C ASP A 739 32.84 -32.85 -29.18
N GLY A 740 32.56 -31.99 -28.19
CA GLY A 740 32.17 -32.41 -26.84
C GLY A 740 33.23 -32.31 -25.74
N GLN A 741 33.47 -31.11 -25.21
CA GLN A 741 34.00 -30.96 -23.85
C GLN A 741 32.90 -31.40 -22.86
N VAL A 742 33.15 -32.43 -22.07
CA VAL A 742 32.27 -32.81 -20.97
C VAL A 742 32.79 -32.18 -19.69
N VAL A 743 32.00 -31.30 -19.08
CA VAL A 743 32.29 -30.66 -17.81
C VAL A 743 31.44 -31.32 -16.73
N PHE A 744 32.09 -31.86 -15.70
CA PHE A 744 31.42 -32.31 -14.48
C PHE A 744 31.83 -31.42 -13.31
N TYR A 745 30.84 -31.04 -12.50
CA TYR A 745 31.03 -30.33 -11.22
C TYR A 745 31.18 -31.36 -10.11
N LYS A 746 31.98 -31.08 -9.09
CA LYS A 746 32.13 -31.96 -7.92
C LYS A 746 31.39 -31.38 -6.72
#